data_AF-D6X9X7-F1
#
_entry.id   AF-D6X9X7-F1
#
_cell.length_a   1.000
_cell.length_b   1.000
_cell.length_c   1.000
_cell.angle_alpha   90.00
_cell.angle_beta   90.00
_cell.angle_gamma   90.00
#
_symmetry.space_group_name_H-M   'P 1'
#
loop_
_entity.id
_entity.type
_entity.pdbx_description
1 polymer ?
#
loop_
_entity_poly.entity_id
_entity_poly.type
_entity_poly.pdbx_seq_one_letter_code
_entity_poly.pdbx_strand_id
1 'polypeptide(L)'
;MPRAPHPRPRRLSRPAAAAALAAALTATLFTPASGIAAEAAAPAATAGSDPSPVRVNQVGYLTAADKIATVVAASTSPLSWQLRGAGDNAVVASGTTRVHGSDPASGDHVHQADFSSVTRPGDYRLSVDGAGSSVAFTIQDKALYPQLGREAMQYFYFHRMGTPVEGQYLQHSAHAHAALHPGDSSVPCYNNWCGGERLNAAGSWADAGDFGIYPVNHAISAWTLLNLYERDPEAYGDGSLPVPERGNGRPDILDEVEYGSRFMSGMLPSTGLASHKVHNHTWSAFPVTDVGAENALARSAMPPSTNATYAVARTNAQLARVLRRYDPARADALWASARTAWQRAEAMPDVDYAVDSDAEGGGDYPDTKNSDDRYAAAAELYLTAHQRADGSAAGYRSAVTGSPHYGQVAQFDWAEVATAGTLSLLTVAADLPAADIARMRGSLTAFADSVVTTLDGEGYPALIPGSTKYPWGSNSFIANRMLLLGTAHDLTDDVRYLKAMHRAMDYLMGNNAMRLSYITGYGEYAESDLHDRLAWGAYPGTPYPKGWLSGGPNNENINDPATPTGMPAAKSYAGPDTAPDAWGSKENTINWNAPLAWTATYLDRTADRLSGGPGPQPGESLLSQGRPAWASSSENSGLTPEHAVDGRDDTRWSSAFRDHQWITVDLGSSRTLSRLTLKWEAAYARSFTVQVSDDPGFGTARELYATTSSTGGTQQLAVTGQGRYVRLLGRVRATPYGISLHEFQVYGR
;
A
#
# COMPACT_ATOMS: atom_id res chain seq x y z
N MET A 1 -41.32 -43.16 26.54
CA MET A 1 -41.29 -44.43 25.80
C MET A 1 -40.75 -44.16 24.40
N PRO A 2 -39.72 -44.88 23.94
CA PRO A 2 -38.93 -44.54 22.76
C PRO A 2 -39.47 -45.22 21.50
N ARG A 3 -39.28 -44.61 20.32
CA ARG A 3 -39.28 -45.34 19.05
C ARG A 3 -38.02 -45.02 18.26
N ALA A 4 -37.47 -46.12 17.74
CA ALA A 4 -36.14 -46.33 17.20
C ALA A 4 -35.97 -45.79 15.75
N PRO A 5 -34.73 -45.77 15.23
CA PRO A 5 -34.32 -45.11 13.98
C PRO A 5 -34.27 -46.08 12.78
N HIS A 6 -34.04 -45.55 11.56
CA HIS A 6 -33.26 -46.12 10.42
C HIS A 6 -33.57 -45.38 9.09
N PRO A 7 -32.74 -45.46 8.02
CA PRO A 7 -31.28 -45.54 7.93
C PRO A 7 -30.66 -44.61 6.83
N ARG A 8 -29.34 -44.39 6.89
CA ARG A 8 -28.51 -43.78 5.81
C ARG A 8 -28.28 -44.76 4.65
N PRO A 9 -28.12 -44.31 3.39
CA PRO A 9 -27.57 -45.13 2.33
C PRO A 9 -26.04 -45.07 2.28
N ARG A 10 -25.43 -46.26 2.09
CA ARG A 10 -23.99 -46.51 1.87
C ARG A 10 -23.58 -46.02 0.47
N ARG A 11 -22.47 -45.27 0.38
CA ARG A 11 -21.73 -45.09 -0.88
C ARG A 11 -20.86 -46.34 -1.13
N LEU A 12 -21.01 -46.89 -2.33
CA LEU A 12 -20.21 -47.97 -2.88
C LEU A 12 -18.90 -47.41 -3.42
N SER A 13 -17.79 -48.05 -3.05
CA SER A 13 -16.47 -47.89 -3.62
C SER A 13 -16.25 -48.89 -4.75
N ARG A 14 -15.48 -48.50 -5.79
CA ARG A 14 -14.60 -49.33 -6.68
C ARG A 14 -14.25 -48.58 -8.00
N PRO A 15 -13.20 -48.97 -8.75
CA PRO A 15 -11.77 -48.90 -8.41
C PRO A 15 -10.91 -48.32 -9.56
N ALA A 16 -9.61 -48.18 -9.31
CA ALA A 16 -8.59 -47.85 -10.30
C ALA A 16 -8.39 -48.95 -11.35
N ALA A 17 -8.04 -48.56 -12.58
CA ALA A 17 -7.39 -49.41 -13.57
C ALA A 17 -6.36 -48.59 -14.37
N ALA A 18 -5.12 -49.04 -14.32
CA ALA A 18 -4.00 -48.55 -15.11
C ALA A 18 -3.98 -49.22 -16.49
N ALA A 19 -3.46 -48.52 -17.50
CA ALA A 19 -2.90 -49.13 -18.70
C ALA A 19 -1.83 -48.21 -19.31
N ALA A 20 -0.60 -48.71 -19.33
CA ALA A 20 0.53 -48.17 -20.08
C ALA A 20 0.50 -48.70 -21.52
N LEU A 21 0.99 -47.94 -22.50
CA LEU A 21 1.77 -48.49 -23.63
C LEU A 21 2.55 -47.39 -24.36
N ALA A 22 3.77 -47.75 -24.78
CA ALA A 22 4.80 -46.93 -25.40
C ALA A 22 4.87 -47.12 -26.92
N ALA A 23 5.42 -46.13 -27.65
CA ALA A 23 6.26 -46.23 -28.87
C ALA A 23 6.44 -44.80 -29.45
N ALA A 24 7.64 -44.20 -29.48
CA ALA A 24 8.84 -44.44 -30.30
C ALA A 24 8.96 -43.46 -31.50
N LEU A 25 10.15 -42.84 -31.56
CA LEU A 25 10.67 -41.80 -32.45
C LEU A 25 10.45 -41.99 -33.97
N THR A 26 10.45 -40.87 -34.70
CA THR A 26 11.33 -40.68 -35.87
C THR A 26 11.67 -39.19 -36.07
N ALA A 27 12.97 -38.93 -36.20
CA ALA A 27 13.55 -37.63 -36.54
C ALA A 27 13.70 -37.50 -38.06
N THR A 28 13.49 -36.31 -38.61
CA THR A 28 14.07 -35.91 -39.90
C THR A 28 14.60 -34.47 -39.83
N LEU A 29 15.87 -34.34 -40.20
CA LEU A 29 16.66 -33.13 -40.31
C LEU A 29 16.30 -32.37 -41.58
N PHE A 30 16.10 -31.06 -41.49
CA PHE A 30 16.42 -30.11 -42.56
C PHE A 30 16.86 -28.78 -41.94
N THR A 31 18.12 -28.40 -42.17
CA THR A 31 18.56 -27.01 -42.12
C THR A 31 18.36 -26.39 -43.51
N PRO A 32 18.10 -25.06 -43.57
CA PRO A 32 19.20 -24.20 -43.99
C PRO A 32 19.34 -22.92 -43.16
N ALA A 33 20.57 -22.43 -43.13
CA ALA A 33 21.00 -21.17 -42.54
C ALA A 33 20.51 -19.96 -43.34
N SER A 34 20.25 -18.84 -42.65
CA SER A 34 20.70 -17.48 -43.03
C SER A 34 20.34 -16.50 -41.90
N GLY A 35 21.35 -15.76 -41.43
CA GLY A 35 21.30 -14.94 -40.23
C GLY A 35 20.44 -13.67 -40.35
N ILE A 36 19.78 -13.36 -39.23
CA ILE A 36 19.38 -12.02 -38.83
C ILE A 36 19.78 -11.93 -37.36
N ALA A 37 20.45 -10.83 -36.99
CA ALA A 37 20.95 -10.62 -35.64
C ALA A 37 19.82 -10.76 -34.62
N ALA A 38 19.98 -11.68 -33.67
CA ALA A 38 19.08 -11.81 -32.53
C ALA A 38 19.31 -10.62 -31.60
N GLU A 39 18.30 -9.76 -31.45
CA GLU A 39 18.12 -9.01 -30.22
C GLU A 39 18.08 -10.01 -29.07
N ALA A 40 18.85 -9.73 -28.02
CA ALA A 40 18.88 -10.54 -26.81
C ALA A 40 17.47 -10.54 -26.19
N ALA A 41 16.77 -11.65 -26.33
CA ALA A 41 15.55 -11.92 -25.59
C ALA A 41 15.87 -11.88 -24.09
N ALA A 42 15.17 -11.04 -23.34
CA ALA A 42 15.19 -11.07 -21.88
C ALA A 42 14.78 -12.49 -21.41
N PRO A 43 15.43 -13.06 -20.38
CA PRO A 43 15.08 -14.39 -19.92
C PRO A 43 13.65 -14.38 -19.37
N ALA A 44 12.82 -15.31 -19.83
CA ALA A 44 11.55 -15.63 -19.21
C ALA A 44 11.81 -15.98 -17.73
N ALA A 45 11.12 -15.30 -16.81
CA ALA A 45 11.25 -15.54 -15.38
C ALA A 45 10.65 -16.90 -15.04
N THR A 46 11.51 -17.91 -14.88
CA THR A 46 11.19 -19.12 -14.12
C THR A 46 11.67 -18.87 -12.71
N ALA A 47 10.79 -18.59 -11.74
CA ALA A 47 11.25 -18.36 -10.37
C ALA A 47 11.98 -19.61 -9.85
N GLY A 48 13.27 -19.51 -9.59
CA GLY A 48 13.96 -20.39 -8.64
C GLY A 48 13.82 -19.83 -7.23
N SER A 49 14.23 -20.58 -6.21
CA SER A 49 14.53 -20.00 -4.89
C SER A 49 16.04 -19.84 -4.74
N ASP A 50 16.48 -18.86 -3.94
CA ASP A 50 17.91 -18.66 -3.67
C ASP A 50 18.53 -19.92 -3.05
N PRO A 51 19.55 -20.55 -3.66
CA PRO A 51 20.16 -21.76 -3.08
C PRO A 51 20.98 -21.46 -1.81
N SER A 52 21.37 -20.21 -1.55
CA SER A 52 22.34 -19.83 -0.54
C SER A 52 21.80 -19.80 0.89
N PRO A 53 22.36 -20.50 1.88
CA PRO A 53 21.94 -20.38 3.29
C PRO A 53 22.01 -18.97 3.91
N VAL A 54 22.58 -17.97 3.22
CA VAL A 54 22.70 -16.57 3.66
C VAL A 54 21.61 -15.72 3.02
N ARG A 55 20.56 -15.39 3.79
CA ARG A 55 19.37 -14.65 3.34
C ARG A 55 19.52 -13.16 3.57
N VAL A 56 19.23 -12.40 2.53
CA VAL A 56 19.30 -10.94 2.50
C VAL A 56 18.05 -10.40 1.82
N ASN A 57 17.85 -9.09 1.95
CA ASN A 57 17.02 -8.38 1.00
C ASN A 57 17.67 -8.49 -0.39
N GLN A 58 17.00 -9.15 -1.34
CA GLN A 58 17.58 -9.43 -2.66
C GLN A 58 17.67 -8.20 -3.56
N VAL A 59 17.14 -7.05 -3.13
CA VAL A 59 17.32 -5.77 -3.80
C VAL A 59 18.42 -4.96 -3.11
N GLY A 60 18.30 -4.72 -1.80
CA GLY A 60 19.27 -3.88 -1.11
C GLY A 60 18.85 -3.33 0.24
N TYR A 61 19.65 -2.39 0.72
CA TYR A 61 19.47 -1.70 2.00
C TYR A 61 19.74 -0.20 1.86
N LEU A 62 19.02 0.62 2.62
CA LEU A 62 19.38 2.02 2.77
C LEU A 62 20.58 2.19 3.71
N THR A 63 21.45 3.16 3.45
CA THR A 63 22.64 3.43 4.28
C THR A 63 22.30 3.67 5.75
N ALA A 64 21.17 4.33 6.04
CA ALA A 64 20.70 4.61 7.40
C ALA A 64 19.79 3.52 8.00
N ALA A 65 19.39 2.51 7.22
CA ALA A 65 18.56 1.40 7.72
C ALA A 65 19.39 0.39 8.53
N ASP A 66 18.71 -0.40 9.36
CA ASP A 66 19.30 -1.60 9.95
C ASP A 66 19.44 -2.67 8.86
N LYS A 67 20.59 -3.35 8.81
CA LYS A 67 20.96 -4.28 7.75
C LYS A 67 21.37 -5.60 8.38
N ILE A 68 20.40 -6.50 8.50
CA ILE A 68 20.54 -7.75 9.24
C ILE A 68 20.14 -8.91 8.32
N ALA A 69 21.12 -9.72 7.94
CA ALA A 69 20.91 -10.95 7.18
C ALA A 69 20.61 -12.12 8.11
N THR A 70 19.74 -13.04 7.69
CA THR A 70 19.50 -14.30 8.38
C THR A 70 20.34 -15.41 7.75
N VAL A 71 21.07 -16.17 8.56
CA VAL A 71 21.94 -17.26 8.11
C VAL A 71 21.44 -18.57 8.67
N VAL A 72 21.05 -19.51 7.81
CA VAL A 72 20.64 -20.86 8.21
C VAL A 72 21.89 -21.70 8.44
N ALA A 73 22.17 -22.05 9.69
CA ALA A 73 23.32 -22.88 10.05
C ALA A 73 23.07 -23.62 11.36
N ALA A 74 23.46 -24.89 11.41
CA ALA A 74 23.32 -25.74 12.60
C ALA A 74 24.32 -25.43 13.72
N SER A 75 25.27 -24.51 13.50
CA SER A 75 26.28 -24.15 14.49
C SER A 75 25.63 -23.48 15.70
N THR A 76 26.03 -23.87 16.90
CA THR A 76 25.63 -23.17 18.14
C THR A 76 26.63 -22.09 18.56
N SER A 77 27.70 -21.89 17.76
CA SER A 77 28.73 -20.87 17.97
C SER A 77 28.69 -19.80 16.87
N PRO A 78 29.00 -18.53 17.17
CA PRO A 78 29.13 -17.46 16.18
C PRO A 78 29.98 -17.85 14.96
N LEU A 79 29.54 -17.47 13.77
CA LEU A 79 30.25 -17.68 12.51
C LEU A 79 30.88 -16.37 12.04
N SER A 80 32.06 -16.41 11.44
CA SER A 80 32.66 -15.23 10.82
C SER A 80 31.92 -14.86 9.54
N TRP A 81 31.74 -13.57 9.30
CA TRP A 81 31.18 -13.05 8.06
C TRP A 81 32.03 -11.91 7.48
N GLN A 82 31.94 -11.72 6.17
CA GLN A 82 32.58 -10.65 5.42
C GLN A 82 31.60 -10.08 4.42
N LEU A 83 31.43 -8.75 4.44
CA LEU A 83 30.77 -8.01 3.37
C LEU A 83 31.81 -7.69 2.31
N ARG A 84 31.56 -8.14 1.07
CA ARG A 84 32.50 -8.04 -0.04
C ARG A 84 31.90 -7.28 -1.20
N GLY A 85 32.69 -6.49 -1.92
CA GLY A 85 32.24 -5.81 -3.14
C GLY A 85 31.84 -6.83 -4.20
N ALA A 86 30.68 -6.64 -4.85
CA ALA A 86 30.14 -7.63 -5.79
C ALA A 86 30.99 -7.77 -7.06
N GLY A 87 31.65 -6.69 -7.51
CA GLY A 87 32.46 -6.69 -8.75
C GLY A 87 33.95 -6.98 -8.55
N ASP A 88 34.52 -6.63 -7.41
CA ASP A 88 35.97 -6.75 -7.13
C ASP A 88 36.31 -7.78 -6.04
N ASN A 89 35.28 -8.32 -5.36
CA ASN A 89 35.38 -9.25 -4.24
C ASN A 89 36.19 -8.71 -3.04
N ALA A 90 36.45 -7.40 -2.98
CA ALA A 90 37.23 -6.78 -1.91
C ALA A 90 36.45 -6.80 -0.60
N VAL A 91 37.11 -7.15 0.52
CA VAL A 91 36.48 -7.12 1.84
C VAL A 91 36.29 -5.67 2.27
N VAL A 92 35.06 -5.33 2.64
CA VAL A 92 34.63 -3.96 3.00
C VAL A 92 34.34 -3.86 4.49
N ALA A 93 33.73 -4.91 5.04
CA ALA A 93 33.52 -5.08 6.46
C ALA A 93 33.57 -6.56 6.82
N SER A 94 33.77 -6.85 8.10
CA SER A 94 33.76 -8.21 8.64
C SER A 94 33.29 -8.20 10.08
N GLY A 95 32.76 -9.32 10.55
CA GLY A 95 32.37 -9.51 11.93
C GLY A 95 32.01 -10.95 12.22
N THR A 96 31.28 -11.17 13.31
CA THR A 96 30.73 -12.48 13.66
C THR A 96 29.21 -12.42 13.75
N THR A 97 28.55 -13.53 13.46
CA THR A 97 27.09 -13.64 13.56
C THR A 97 26.66 -13.74 15.03
N ARG A 98 25.48 -13.21 15.35
CA ARG A 98 24.77 -13.53 16.59
C ARG A 98 23.99 -14.82 16.40
N VAL A 99 24.19 -15.81 17.26
CA VAL A 99 23.37 -17.03 17.26
C VAL A 99 21.97 -16.64 17.74
N HIS A 100 20.95 -16.83 16.91
CA HIS A 100 19.55 -16.67 17.32
C HIS A 100 19.05 -17.98 17.91
N GLY A 101 19.37 -19.10 17.27
CA GLY A 101 18.95 -20.44 17.68
C GLY A 101 17.82 -20.96 16.81
N SER A 102 16.98 -21.82 17.38
CA SER A 102 15.82 -22.38 16.68
C SER A 102 14.74 -21.32 16.46
N ASP A 103 14.37 -21.11 15.21
CA ASP A 103 13.25 -20.25 14.78
C ASP A 103 11.95 -21.08 14.72
N PRO A 104 10.93 -20.79 15.54
CA PRO A 104 9.71 -21.60 15.59
C PRO A 104 8.90 -21.60 14.28
N ALA A 105 8.86 -20.46 13.56
CA ALA A 105 8.04 -20.32 12.35
C ALA A 105 8.52 -21.22 11.21
N SER A 106 9.85 -21.32 11.04
CA SER A 106 10.49 -22.04 9.95
C SER A 106 11.01 -23.43 10.35
N GLY A 107 11.22 -23.66 11.64
CA GLY A 107 11.95 -24.82 12.16
C GLY A 107 13.45 -24.81 11.85
N ASP A 108 14.00 -23.71 11.34
CA ASP A 108 15.44 -23.56 11.08
C ASP A 108 16.21 -23.27 12.37
N HIS A 109 17.50 -23.63 12.39
CA HIS A 109 18.45 -23.03 13.33
C HIS A 109 19.18 -21.89 12.60
N VAL A 110 19.08 -20.67 13.14
CA VAL A 110 19.52 -19.46 12.44
C VAL A 110 20.47 -18.59 13.26
N HIS A 111 21.24 -17.79 12.52
CA HIS A 111 22.08 -16.71 13.03
C HIS A 111 21.71 -15.40 12.35
N GLN A 112 22.13 -14.29 12.94
CA GLN A 112 21.94 -12.95 12.41
C GLN A 112 23.30 -12.29 12.16
N ALA A 113 23.54 -11.84 10.93
CA ALA A 113 24.72 -11.08 10.55
C ALA A 113 24.32 -9.61 10.40
N ASP A 114 24.75 -8.78 11.36
CA ASP A 114 24.46 -7.35 11.39
C ASP A 114 25.63 -6.56 10.79
N PHE A 115 25.37 -5.90 9.66
CA PHE A 115 26.31 -5.01 8.97
C PHE A 115 25.74 -3.59 8.84
N SER A 116 24.86 -3.20 9.76
CA SER A 116 24.19 -1.89 9.79
C SER A 116 25.17 -0.72 9.82
N SER A 117 26.37 -0.91 10.39
CA SER A 117 27.44 0.09 10.44
C SER A 117 28.03 0.44 9.07
N VAL A 118 27.80 -0.37 8.04
CA VAL A 118 28.24 -0.07 6.68
C VAL A 118 27.30 0.93 6.03
N THR A 119 27.81 2.15 5.84
CA THR A 119 27.07 3.26 5.22
C THR A 119 27.62 3.62 3.83
N ARG A 120 28.67 2.95 3.36
CA ARG A 120 29.26 3.23 2.05
C ARG A 120 28.36 2.66 0.93
N PRO A 121 27.82 3.49 0.03
CA PRO A 121 27.03 2.98 -1.09
C PRO A 121 27.84 2.05 -2.00
N GLY A 122 27.18 1.09 -2.62
CA GLY A 122 27.79 0.14 -3.56
C GLY A 122 27.05 -1.19 -3.64
N ASP A 123 27.53 -2.06 -4.52
CA ASP A 123 26.99 -3.42 -4.68
C ASP A 123 27.85 -4.43 -3.91
N TYR A 124 27.19 -5.29 -3.16
CA TYR A 124 27.82 -6.18 -2.19
C TYR A 124 27.28 -7.61 -2.25
N ARG A 125 28.06 -8.52 -1.69
CA ARG A 125 27.64 -9.86 -1.26
C ARG A 125 28.07 -10.06 0.19
N LEU A 126 27.24 -10.77 0.96
CA LEU A 126 27.61 -11.21 2.30
C LEU A 126 28.11 -12.65 2.24
N SER A 127 29.36 -12.89 2.63
CA SER A 127 29.95 -14.22 2.74
C SER A 127 30.05 -14.62 4.21
N VAL A 128 29.63 -15.84 4.54
CA VAL A 128 29.66 -16.38 5.90
C VAL A 128 30.36 -17.73 5.90
N ASP A 129 31.36 -17.87 6.76
CA ASP A 129 32.20 -19.06 6.84
C ASP A 129 31.35 -20.30 7.16
N GLY A 130 31.48 -21.34 6.33
CA GLY A 130 30.73 -22.58 6.47
C GLY A 130 29.28 -22.54 5.97
N ALA A 131 28.73 -21.38 5.62
CA ALA A 131 27.37 -21.23 5.10
C ALA A 131 27.31 -20.82 3.62
N GLY A 132 28.29 -20.06 3.11
CA GLY A 132 28.36 -19.63 1.71
C GLY A 132 28.18 -18.12 1.54
N SER A 133 27.68 -17.68 0.39
CA SER A 133 27.53 -16.25 0.07
C SER A 133 26.13 -15.92 -0.42
N SER A 134 25.59 -14.77 -0.04
CA SER A 134 24.29 -14.29 -0.51
C SER A 134 24.27 -13.98 -2.01
N VAL A 135 23.07 -13.76 -2.54
CA VAL A 135 22.87 -12.98 -3.78
C VAL A 135 23.52 -11.59 -3.66
N ALA A 136 23.74 -10.93 -4.79
CA ALA A 136 24.21 -9.56 -4.79
C ALA A 136 23.08 -8.61 -4.40
N PHE A 137 23.41 -7.52 -3.71
CA PHE A 137 22.47 -6.49 -3.29
C PHE A 137 23.15 -5.12 -3.21
N THR A 138 22.37 -4.05 -3.30
CA THR A 138 22.90 -2.68 -3.26
C THR A 138 22.72 -2.04 -1.87
N ILE A 139 23.72 -1.31 -1.39
CA ILE A 139 23.56 -0.34 -0.30
C ILE A 139 23.57 1.06 -0.92
N GLN A 140 22.58 1.91 -0.60
CA GLN A 140 22.48 3.26 -1.18
C GLN A 140 21.75 4.25 -0.27
N ASP A 141 21.88 5.55 -0.54
CA ASP A 141 21.21 6.60 0.24
C ASP A 141 19.76 6.86 -0.19
N LYS A 142 19.44 6.55 -1.45
CA LYS A 142 18.12 6.83 -2.05
C LYS A 142 17.18 5.65 -1.88
N ALA A 143 15.87 5.92 -1.88
CA ALA A 143 14.82 4.90 -1.82
C ALA A 143 15.11 3.68 -2.73
N LEU A 144 14.93 2.48 -2.17
CA LEU A 144 15.23 1.21 -2.85
C LEU A 144 14.18 0.83 -3.90
N TYR A 145 12.93 1.23 -3.69
CA TYR A 145 11.78 0.79 -4.48
C TYR A 145 10.98 1.96 -5.08
N PRO A 146 11.62 2.91 -5.79
CA PRO A 146 10.96 4.16 -6.19
C PRO A 146 9.81 3.98 -7.19
N GLN A 147 9.65 2.79 -7.77
CA GLN A 147 8.55 2.45 -8.67
C GLN A 147 7.49 1.54 -8.04
N LEU A 148 7.81 0.84 -6.94
CA LEU A 148 6.97 -0.25 -6.42
C LEU A 148 5.57 0.22 -6.03
N GLY A 149 5.44 1.42 -5.45
CA GLY A 149 4.12 1.98 -5.14
C GLY A 149 3.25 2.16 -6.40
N ARG A 150 3.81 2.75 -7.47
CA ARG A 150 3.11 2.95 -8.76
C ARG A 150 2.80 1.61 -9.45
N GLU A 151 3.70 0.63 -9.35
CA GLU A 151 3.50 -0.69 -9.92
C GLU A 151 2.44 -1.50 -9.15
N ALA A 152 2.40 -1.38 -7.82
CA ALA A 152 1.32 -1.93 -7.00
C ALA A 152 -0.03 -1.25 -7.32
N MET A 153 -0.04 0.05 -7.62
CA MET A 153 -1.26 0.73 -8.09
C MET A 153 -1.75 0.23 -9.46
N GLN A 154 -0.85 -0.26 -10.33
CA GLN A 154 -1.26 -0.85 -11.61
C GLN A 154 -2.02 -2.18 -11.45
N TYR A 155 -1.92 -2.85 -10.30
CA TYR A 155 -2.75 -4.01 -9.98
C TYR A 155 -4.24 -3.68 -10.16
N PHE A 156 -4.67 -2.51 -9.65
CA PHE A 156 -6.07 -2.07 -9.70
C PHE A 156 -6.53 -1.74 -11.12
N TYR A 157 -5.69 -1.06 -11.91
CA TYR A 157 -6.00 -0.78 -13.31
C TYR A 157 -6.14 -2.07 -14.14
N PHE A 158 -5.21 -3.02 -13.95
CA PHE A 158 -5.26 -4.33 -14.61
C PHE A 158 -6.52 -5.11 -14.25
N HIS A 159 -6.98 -5.02 -13.00
CA HIS A 159 -8.17 -5.71 -12.53
C HIS A 159 -9.48 -4.89 -12.72
N ARG A 160 -9.48 -3.80 -13.52
CA ARG A 160 -10.72 -3.07 -13.79
C ARG A 160 -11.74 -3.93 -14.54
N MET A 161 -12.95 -3.97 -14.00
CA MET A 161 -14.09 -4.68 -14.57
C MET A 161 -15.00 -3.71 -15.33
N GLY A 162 -15.61 -4.19 -16.41
CA GLY A 162 -16.60 -3.47 -17.21
C GLY A 162 -16.03 -2.56 -18.31
N THR A 163 -14.72 -2.34 -18.35
CA THR A 163 -14.01 -1.57 -19.40
C THR A 163 -12.85 -2.37 -19.97
N PRO A 164 -12.44 -2.17 -21.24
CA PRO A 164 -11.19 -2.73 -21.73
C PRO A 164 -10.01 -2.20 -20.92
N VAL A 165 -9.02 -3.07 -20.68
CA VAL A 165 -7.73 -2.69 -20.11
C VAL A 165 -6.77 -2.49 -21.28
N GLU A 166 -6.33 -1.25 -21.46
CA GLU A 166 -5.61 -0.83 -22.66
C GLU A 166 -4.09 -0.87 -22.44
N GLY A 167 -3.37 -1.42 -23.42
CA GLY A 167 -1.93 -1.66 -23.32
C GLY A 167 -1.07 -0.41 -23.16
N GLN A 168 -1.59 0.78 -23.48
CA GLN A 168 -0.86 2.05 -23.31
C GLN A 168 -0.69 2.47 -21.84
N TYR A 169 -1.49 1.89 -20.94
CA TYR A 169 -1.51 2.19 -19.51
C TYR A 169 -0.84 1.09 -18.67
N LEU A 170 -0.40 0.00 -19.32
CA LEU A 170 0.23 -1.14 -18.65
C LEU A 170 1.75 -1.08 -18.77
N GLN A 171 2.45 -1.72 -17.82
CA GLN A 171 3.89 -2.00 -17.92
C GLN A 171 4.28 -2.68 -19.24
N HIS A 172 3.40 -3.53 -19.77
CA HIS A 172 3.58 -4.19 -21.05
C HIS A 172 2.27 -4.27 -21.82
N SER A 173 2.25 -3.79 -23.06
CA SER A 173 1.02 -3.70 -23.86
C SER A 173 0.39 -5.05 -24.18
N ALA A 174 1.18 -6.14 -24.17
CA ALA A 174 0.66 -7.50 -24.37
C ALA A 174 -0.32 -7.94 -23.27
N HIS A 175 -0.27 -7.32 -22.09
CA HIS A 175 -1.18 -7.60 -20.97
C HIS A 175 -2.58 -6.97 -21.15
N ALA A 176 -2.83 -6.26 -22.25
CA ALA A 176 -4.12 -5.69 -22.56
C ALA A 176 -5.16 -6.78 -22.81
N HIS A 177 -6.39 -6.56 -22.35
CA HIS A 177 -7.49 -7.49 -22.59
C HIS A 177 -8.80 -6.75 -22.81
N ALA A 178 -9.74 -7.44 -23.45
CA ALA A 178 -11.10 -6.95 -23.62
C ALA A 178 -11.79 -6.76 -22.25
N ALA A 179 -12.87 -5.98 -22.24
CA ALA A 179 -13.65 -5.76 -21.03
C ALA A 179 -14.16 -7.09 -20.45
N LEU A 180 -13.89 -7.31 -19.16
CA LEU A 180 -14.50 -8.39 -18.38
C LEU A 180 -15.83 -7.93 -17.78
N HIS A 181 -16.83 -8.80 -17.86
CA HIS A 181 -18.20 -8.60 -17.42
C HIS A 181 -18.78 -7.20 -17.72
N PRO A 182 -18.77 -6.70 -18.99
CA PRO A 182 -19.37 -5.42 -19.35
C PRO A 182 -20.89 -5.35 -19.10
N GLY A 183 -21.54 -6.50 -18.89
CA GLY A 183 -22.94 -6.62 -18.51
C GLY A 183 -23.26 -6.28 -17.05
N ASP A 184 -22.25 -6.02 -16.21
CA ASP A 184 -22.45 -5.80 -14.76
C ASP A 184 -23.24 -4.52 -14.44
N SER A 185 -23.55 -3.69 -15.44
CA SER A 185 -24.51 -2.58 -15.28
C SER A 185 -25.94 -3.04 -14.96
N SER A 186 -26.26 -4.31 -15.16
CA SER A 186 -27.55 -4.91 -14.83
C SER A 186 -27.43 -6.40 -14.54
N VAL A 187 -27.18 -6.75 -13.27
CA VAL A 187 -27.00 -8.13 -12.81
C VAL A 187 -28.25 -8.64 -12.09
N PRO A 188 -28.75 -9.85 -12.37
CA PRO A 188 -29.87 -10.42 -11.62
C PRO A 188 -29.45 -10.81 -10.20
N CYS A 189 -30.37 -10.75 -9.25
CA CYS A 189 -30.17 -11.38 -7.94
C CYS A 189 -30.31 -12.89 -8.03
N TYR A 190 -29.37 -13.61 -7.43
CA TYR A 190 -29.38 -15.06 -7.38
C TYR A 190 -30.65 -15.56 -6.69
N ASN A 191 -31.28 -16.60 -7.25
CA ASN A 191 -32.56 -17.13 -6.76
C ASN A 191 -33.66 -16.06 -6.51
N ASN A 192 -33.57 -14.92 -7.21
CA ASN A 192 -34.53 -13.83 -7.12
C ASN A 192 -34.72 -13.24 -5.70
N TRP A 193 -33.70 -13.26 -4.84
CA TRP A 193 -33.80 -12.78 -3.45
C TRP A 193 -34.26 -11.31 -3.33
N CYS A 194 -33.98 -10.48 -4.35
CA CYS A 194 -34.37 -9.08 -4.40
C CYS A 194 -35.65 -8.80 -5.21
N GLY A 195 -36.52 -9.80 -5.42
CA GLY A 195 -37.86 -9.57 -5.96
C GLY A 195 -37.92 -9.10 -7.43
N GLY A 196 -36.98 -9.54 -8.26
CA GLY A 196 -36.93 -9.26 -9.70
C GLY A 196 -36.10 -8.03 -10.06
N GLU A 197 -35.59 -7.31 -9.06
CA GLU A 197 -34.65 -6.22 -9.30
C GLU A 197 -33.34 -6.71 -9.93
N ARG A 198 -32.65 -5.77 -10.58
CA ARG A 198 -31.31 -5.99 -11.14
C ARG A 198 -30.38 -4.93 -10.59
N LEU A 199 -29.23 -5.35 -10.08
CA LEU A 199 -28.26 -4.47 -9.45
C LEU A 199 -27.28 -3.93 -10.49
N ASN A 200 -26.85 -2.68 -10.31
CA ASN A 200 -25.81 -2.08 -11.14
C ASN A 200 -24.47 -2.24 -10.43
N ALA A 201 -23.74 -3.28 -10.79
CA ALA A 201 -22.45 -3.63 -10.21
C ALA A 201 -21.26 -3.20 -11.11
N ALA A 202 -21.48 -2.29 -12.07
CA ALA A 202 -20.43 -1.82 -12.98
C ALA A 202 -19.46 -0.83 -12.31
N GLY A 203 -18.23 -0.79 -12.82
CA GLY A 203 -17.15 0.06 -12.29
C GLY A 203 -16.67 -0.50 -10.94
N SER A 204 -15.88 -1.56 -11.05
CA SER A 204 -15.35 -2.34 -9.95
C SER A 204 -13.95 -2.85 -10.30
N TRP A 205 -13.26 -3.36 -9.29
CA TRP A 205 -12.09 -4.21 -9.49
C TRP A 205 -12.48 -5.67 -9.29
N ALA A 206 -11.95 -6.56 -10.11
CA ALA A 206 -11.87 -7.97 -9.75
C ALA A 206 -11.11 -8.08 -8.43
N ASP A 207 -11.62 -8.92 -7.54
CA ASP A 207 -11.11 -9.05 -6.18
C ASP A 207 -9.70 -9.60 -6.11
N ALA A 208 -9.45 -10.60 -6.93
CA ALA A 208 -8.30 -11.47 -6.88
C ALA A 208 -7.97 -12.02 -8.26
N GLY A 209 -7.39 -13.22 -8.30
CA GLY A 209 -7.24 -14.00 -9.51
C GLY A 209 -8.55 -14.55 -10.10
N ASP A 210 -9.69 -14.34 -9.44
CA ASP A 210 -11.04 -14.54 -9.98
C ASP A 210 -11.73 -13.20 -10.28
N PHE A 211 -12.94 -13.23 -10.84
CA PHE A 211 -13.67 -12.02 -11.28
C PHE A 211 -14.91 -11.70 -10.42
N GLY A 212 -14.97 -12.26 -9.20
CA GLY A 212 -15.91 -11.82 -8.19
C GLY A 212 -15.62 -10.39 -7.73
N ILE A 213 -16.66 -9.71 -7.24
CA ILE A 213 -16.59 -8.38 -6.64
C ILE A 213 -17.33 -8.37 -5.30
N TYR A 214 -16.69 -7.83 -4.26
CA TYR A 214 -17.08 -8.05 -2.86
C TYR A 214 -17.04 -6.73 -2.10
N PRO A 215 -18.18 -6.12 -1.72
CA PRO A 215 -18.20 -4.89 -0.95
C PRO A 215 -17.35 -4.93 0.33
N VAL A 216 -17.34 -6.06 1.06
CA VAL A 216 -16.58 -6.20 2.32
C VAL A 216 -15.08 -6.05 2.06
N ASN A 217 -14.52 -6.88 1.16
CA ASN A 217 -13.09 -6.84 0.83
C ASN A 217 -12.68 -5.56 0.08
N HIS A 218 -13.56 -5.08 -0.80
CA HIS A 218 -13.36 -3.82 -1.52
C HIS A 218 -13.23 -2.65 -0.56
N ALA A 219 -14.09 -2.57 0.46
CA ALA A 219 -14.13 -1.42 1.33
C ALA A 219 -12.87 -1.26 2.18
N ILE A 220 -12.20 -2.35 2.60
CA ILE A 220 -10.90 -2.22 3.27
C ILE A 220 -9.80 -1.80 2.29
N SER A 221 -9.82 -2.32 1.06
CA SER A 221 -8.86 -1.99 0.00
C SER A 221 -8.95 -0.52 -0.41
N ALA A 222 -10.17 -0.05 -0.68
CA ALA A 222 -10.47 1.34 -0.97
C ALA A 222 -10.08 2.24 0.21
N TRP A 223 -10.42 1.86 1.45
CA TRP A 223 -10.02 2.61 2.63
C TRP A 223 -8.51 2.76 2.74
N THR A 224 -7.72 1.71 2.49
CA THR A 224 -6.25 1.78 2.57
C THR A 224 -5.68 2.77 1.55
N LEU A 225 -6.16 2.77 0.30
CA LEU A 225 -5.71 3.71 -0.73
C LEU A 225 -6.19 5.15 -0.45
N LEU A 226 -7.41 5.32 0.04
CA LEU A 226 -7.93 6.64 0.42
C LEU A 226 -7.20 7.17 1.66
N ASN A 227 -6.85 6.31 2.62
CA ASN A 227 -6.02 6.67 3.76
C ASN A 227 -4.63 7.13 3.31
N LEU A 228 -4.02 6.47 2.32
CA LEU A 228 -2.75 6.92 1.74
C LEU A 228 -2.87 8.33 1.15
N TYR A 229 -3.93 8.58 0.38
CA TYR A 229 -4.20 9.90 -0.17
C TYR A 229 -4.46 10.96 0.91
N GLU A 230 -5.25 10.65 1.94
CA GLU A 230 -5.55 11.60 3.02
C GLU A 230 -4.30 11.92 3.85
N ARG A 231 -3.42 10.93 4.01
CA ARG A 231 -2.10 11.10 4.65
C ARG A 231 -1.16 11.95 3.78
N ASP A 232 -1.11 11.68 2.48
CA ASP A 232 -0.16 12.29 1.55
C ASP A 232 -0.83 12.55 0.18
N PRO A 233 -1.56 13.68 0.02
CA PRO A 233 -2.31 13.97 -1.19
C PRO A 233 -1.46 14.12 -2.46
N GLU A 234 -0.14 14.27 -2.29
CA GLU A 234 0.85 14.42 -3.36
C GLU A 234 1.51 13.10 -3.74
N ALA A 235 1.20 11.98 -3.05
CA ALA A 235 1.75 10.66 -3.37
C ALA A 235 1.44 10.24 -4.80
N TYR A 236 0.20 10.48 -5.22
CA TYR A 236 -0.33 10.15 -6.55
C TYR A 236 -1.19 11.30 -7.08
N GLY A 237 -0.53 12.41 -7.38
CA GLY A 237 -1.18 13.57 -8.01
C GLY A 237 -1.70 13.28 -9.43
N ASP A 238 -2.32 14.29 -10.03
CA ASP A 238 -2.82 14.21 -11.40
C ASP A 238 -1.67 13.93 -12.40
N GLY A 239 -1.81 12.88 -13.22
CA GLY A 239 -0.82 12.47 -14.20
C GLY A 239 0.34 11.61 -13.68
N SER A 240 0.28 11.16 -12.43
CA SER A 240 1.31 10.34 -11.78
C SER A 240 1.17 8.83 -12.01
N LEU A 241 -0.03 8.35 -12.34
CA LEU A 241 -0.33 6.96 -12.66
C LEU A 241 -0.67 6.81 -14.14
N PRO A 242 -0.31 5.67 -14.77
CA PRO A 242 -0.70 5.38 -16.13
C PRO A 242 -2.14 4.86 -16.14
N VAL A 243 -3.12 5.76 -16.00
CA VAL A 243 -4.56 5.43 -16.06
C VAL A 243 -5.27 6.31 -17.10
N PRO A 244 -6.44 5.90 -17.64
CA PRO A 244 -7.18 6.69 -18.63
C PRO A 244 -7.58 8.08 -18.14
N GLU A 245 -7.79 8.23 -16.83
CA GLU A 245 -8.23 9.48 -16.21
C GLU A 245 -7.11 10.52 -16.04
N ARG A 246 -5.84 10.15 -16.30
CA ARG A 246 -4.68 11.04 -16.13
C ARG A 246 -4.85 12.39 -16.84
N GLY A 247 -4.47 13.47 -16.17
CA GLY A 247 -4.53 14.84 -16.69
C GLY A 247 -5.91 15.49 -16.61
N ASN A 248 -6.83 14.96 -15.79
CA ASN A 248 -8.20 15.47 -15.65
C ASN A 248 -8.36 16.54 -14.54
N GLY A 249 -7.27 16.93 -13.87
CA GLY A 249 -7.28 17.87 -12.74
C GLY A 249 -7.56 17.22 -11.38
N ARG A 250 -7.56 15.89 -11.28
CA ARG A 250 -7.79 15.12 -10.05
C ARG A 250 -6.61 14.16 -9.80
N PRO A 251 -6.23 13.92 -8.54
CA PRO A 251 -5.22 12.93 -8.18
C PRO A 251 -5.60 11.55 -8.70
N ASP A 252 -4.70 10.91 -9.45
CA ASP A 252 -5.00 9.66 -10.14
C ASP A 252 -5.37 8.52 -9.17
N ILE A 253 -4.87 8.54 -7.92
CA ILE A 253 -5.31 7.57 -6.89
C ILE A 253 -6.80 7.70 -6.58
N LEU A 254 -7.34 8.92 -6.58
CA LEU A 254 -8.76 9.11 -6.38
C LEU A 254 -9.56 8.63 -7.58
N ASP A 255 -9.06 8.82 -8.80
CA ASP A 255 -9.71 8.31 -10.00
C ASP A 255 -9.79 6.79 -10.00
N GLU A 256 -8.68 6.11 -9.71
CA GLU A 256 -8.65 4.64 -9.62
C GLU A 256 -9.61 4.13 -8.55
N VAL A 257 -9.54 4.68 -7.32
CA VAL A 257 -10.42 4.23 -6.23
C VAL A 257 -11.90 4.53 -6.51
N GLU A 258 -12.22 5.68 -7.09
CA GLU A 258 -13.62 5.97 -7.44
C GLU A 258 -14.12 5.09 -8.57
N TYR A 259 -13.31 4.84 -9.61
CA TYR A 259 -13.65 3.87 -10.64
C TYR A 259 -14.02 2.53 -10.02
N GLY A 260 -13.12 1.96 -9.21
CA GLY A 260 -13.30 0.67 -8.55
C GLY A 260 -14.44 0.65 -7.52
N SER A 261 -14.88 1.82 -7.04
CA SER A 261 -15.94 1.93 -6.04
C SER A 261 -17.32 2.30 -6.62
N ARG A 262 -17.47 2.44 -7.95
CA ARG A 262 -18.76 2.85 -8.54
C ARG A 262 -19.87 1.85 -8.23
N PHE A 263 -19.54 0.56 -8.22
CA PHE A 263 -20.48 -0.53 -7.94
C PHE A 263 -21.07 -0.46 -6.53
N MET A 264 -20.36 0.07 -5.53
CA MET A 264 -20.77 0.05 -4.12
C MET A 264 -22.19 0.60 -3.91
N SER A 265 -22.53 1.71 -4.56
CA SER A 265 -23.88 2.29 -4.47
C SER A 265 -24.94 1.41 -5.13
N GLY A 266 -24.59 0.71 -6.22
CA GLY A 266 -25.52 -0.14 -6.97
C GLY A 266 -25.69 -1.55 -6.40
N MET A 267 -24.89 -1.92 -5.38
CA MET A 267 -25.12 -3.13 -4.57
C MET A 267 -26.33 -3.01 -3.65
N LEU A 268 -26.85 -1.80 -3.43
CA LEU A 268 -28.08 -1.55 -2.69
C LEU A 268 -29.32 -1.72 -3.59
N PRO A 269 -30.19 -2.72 -3.35
CA PRO A 269 -31.52 -2.78 -3.98
C PRO A 269 -32.41 -1.60 -3.57
N SER A 270 -33.57 -1.45 -4.19
CA SER A 270 -34.53 -0.38 -3.86
C SER A 270 -34.98 -0.45 -2.39
N THR A 271 -35.06 -1.66 -1.83
CA THR A 271 -35.35 -1.94 -0.42
C THR A 271 -34.45 -3.08 0.09
N GLY A 272 -34.11 -3.06 1.38
CA GLY A 272 -33.25 -4.08 1.98
C GLY A 272 -31.76 -3.71 2.02
N LEU A 273 -30.95 -4.71 2.39
CA LEU A 273 -29.50 -4.60 2.57
C LEU A 273 -28.74 -4.75 1.25
N ALA A 274 -27.48 -4.30 1.24
CA ALA A 274 -26.59 -4.45 0.10
C ALA A 274 -26.23 -5.92 -0.15
N SER A 275 -26.18 -6.32 -1.43
CA SER A 275 -25.68 -7.64 -1.82
C SER A 275 -24.28 -7.90 -1.27
N HIS A 276 -24.00 -9.12 -0.80
CA HIS A 276 -22.72 -9.46 -0.20
C HIS A 276 -21.59 -9.60 -1.22
N LYS A 277 -21.91 -10.02 -2.44
CA LYS A 277 -20.96 -10.22 -3.55
C LYS A 277 -21.67 -10.37 -4.89
N VAL A 278 -20.96 -10.12 -5.98
CA VAL A 278 -21.38 -10.51 -7.34
C VAL A 278 -20.30 -11.37 -7.95
N HIS A 279 -20.67 -12.56 -8.43
CA HIS A 279 -19.74 -13.44 -9.13
C HIS A 279 -20.48 -14.42 -10.06
N ASN A 280 -19.69 -15.20 -10.81
CA ASN A 280 -20.19 -16.21 -11.71
C ASN A 280 -20.76 -17.41 -10.94
N HIS A 281 -21.67 -18.16 -11.56
CA HIS A 281 -22.27 -19.34 -10.93
C HIS A 281 -21.28 -20.49 -10.77
N THR A 282 -20.21 -20.49 -11.57
CA THR A 282 -19.12 -21.45 -11.56
C THR A 282 -17.79 -20.72 -11.63
N TRP A 283 -16.73 -21.32 -11.09
CA TRP A 283 -15.38 -20.76 -11.21
C TRP A 283 -14.97 -20.59 -12.67
N SER A 284 -14.37 -19.43 -12.97
CA SER A 284 -13.80 -19.12 -14.28
C SER A 284 -12.65 -20.07 -14.63
N ALA A 285 -12.40 -20.28 -15.93
CA ALA A 285 -11.34 -21.14 -16.42
C ALA A 285 -9.95 -20.68 -15.94
N PHE A 286 -8.96 -21.58 -15.91
CA PHE A 286 -7.58 -21.25 -15.56
C PHE A 286 -6.60 -21.83 -16.60
N PRO A 287 -5.86 -21.00 -17.36
CA PRO A 287 -6.04 -19.55 -17.50
C PRO A 287 -7.26 -19.20 -18.37
N VAL A 288 -7.71 -17.95 -18.28
CA VAL A 288 -8.72 -17.40 -19.19
C VAL A 288 -8.03 -16.99 -20.48
N THR A 289 -8.33 -17.71 -21.56
CA THR A 289 -7.81 -17.43 -22.91
C THR A 289 -8.87 -16.85 -23.85
N ASP A 290 -10.15 -16.91 -23.46
CA ASP A 290 -11.28 -16.34 -24.20
C ASP A 290 -12.17 -15.54 -23.25
N VAL A 291 -11.97 -14.22 -23.25
CA VAL A 291 -12.77 -13.26 -22.47
C VAL A 291 -14.25 -13.25 -22.91
N GLY A 292 -14.53 -13.57 -24.18
CA GLY A 292 -15.90 -13.67 -24.67
C GLY A 292 -16.65 -14.85 -24.06
N ALA A 293 -16.00 -16.01 -23.96
CA ALA A 293 -16.55 -17.18 -23.28
C ALA A 293 -16.74 -16.93 -21.77
N GLU A 294 -15.78 -16.27 -21.13
CA GLU A 294 -15.88 -15.85 -19.73
C GLU A 294 -17.10 -14.92 -19.51
N ASN A 295 -17.28 -13.92 -20.37
CA ASN A 295 -18.38 -12.98 -20.30
C ASN A 295 -19.76 -13.61 -20.54
N ALA A 296 -19.81 -14.83 -21.10
CA ALA A 296 -21.04 -15.57 -21.33
C ALA A 296 -21.48 -16.43 -20.14
N LEU A 297 -20.65 -16.57 -19.10
CA LEU A 297 -20.99 -17.31 -17.88
C LEU A 297 -22.16 -16.64 -17.15
N ALA A 298 -23.01 -17.46 -16.53
CA ALA A 298 -24.10 -16.96 -15.69
C ALA A 298 -23.51 -16.26 -14.46
N ARG A 299 -23.97 -15.04 -14.18
CA ARG A 299 -23.46 -14.17 -13.11
C ARG A 299 -24.62 -13.56 -12.35
N SER A 300 -24.50 -13.45 -11.02
CA SER A 300 -25.58 -12.93 -10.18
C SER A 300 -25.08 -12.22 -8.94
N ALA A 301 -25.91 -11.33 -8.41
CA ALA A 301 -25.73 -10.75 -7.10
C ALA A 301 -26.21 -11.72 -6.02
N MET A 302 -25.33 -12.07 -5.10
CA MET A 302 -25.61 -13.01 -4.02
C MET A 302 -26.42 -12.35 -2.89
N PRO A 303 -27.04 -13.14 -2.00
CA PRO A 303 -27.82 -12.63 -0.88
C PRO A 303 -27.09 -11.55 -0.07
N PRO A 304 -27.83 -10.63 0.57
CA PRO A 304 -27.22 -9.48 1.20
C PRO A 304 -26.64 -9.80 2.57
N SER A 305 -25.78 -8.91 3.07
CA SER A 305 -25.35 -8.94 4.48
C SER A 305 -25.27 -7.55 5.09
N THR A 306 -25.29 -7.50 6.42
CA THR A 306 -25.15 -6.25 7.17
C THR A 306 -23.75 -5.66 6.99
N ASN A 307 -22.71 -6.50 7.07
CA ASN A 307 -21.31 -6.10 6.85
C ASN A 307 -21.12 -5.45 5.48
N ALA A 308 -21.67 -6.04 4.41
CA ALA A 308 -21.62 -5.45 3.07
C ALA A 308 -22.33 -4.09 3.01
N THR A 309 -23.41 -3.91 3.78
CA THR A 309 -24.13 -2.64 3.86
C THR A 309 -23.34 -1.57 4.61
N TYR A 310 -22.67 -1.92 5.71
CA TYR A 310 -21.72 -1.01 6.38
C TYR A 310 -20.50 -0.70 5.50
N ALA A 311 -20.04 -1.66 4.70
CA ALA A 311 -18.97 -1.48 3.73
C ALA A 311 -19.33 -0.42 2.67
N VAL A 312 -20.59 -0.43 2.17
CA VAL A 312 -21.13 0.64 1.31
C VAL A 312 -21.16 1.97 2.05
N ALA A 313 -21.64 1.99 3.30
CA ALA A 313 -21.72 3.20 4.10
C ALA A 313 -20.34 3.86 4.30
N ARG A 314 -19.34 3.09 4.73
CA ARG A 314 -17.99 3.60 5.04
C ARG A 314 -17.25 4.08 3.79
N THR A 315 -17.28 3.30 2.71
CA THR A 315 -16.59 3.62 1.45
C THR A 315 -17.16 4.88 0.82
N ASN A 316 -18.50 4.96 0.72
CA ASN A 316 -19.14 6.11 0.11
C ASN A 316 -19.02 7.38 0.97
N ALA A 317 -19.00 7.26 2.30
CA ALA A 317 -18.74 8.40 3.17
C ALA A 317 -17.32 8.96 2.96
N GLN A 318 -16.30 8.09 2.98
CA GLN A 318 -14.93 8.51 2.74
C GLN A 318 -14.73 9.13 1.36
N LEU A 319 -15.23 8.51 0.30
CA LEU A 319 -15.20 9.09 -1.03
C LEU A 319 -15.92 10.43 -1.10
N ALA A 320 -17.09 10.56 -0.44
CA ALA A 320 -17.84 11.81 -0.44
C ALA A 320 -17.05 13.00 0.14
N ARG A 321 -16.20 12.79 1.16
CA ARG A 321 -15.37 13.89 1.67
C ARG A 321 -14.17 14.20 0.78
N VAL A 322 -13.44 13.18 0.30
CA VAL A 322 -12.20 13.42 -0.46
C VAL A 322 -12.47 13.93 -1.87
N LEU A 323 -13.61 13.58 -2.47
CA LEU A 323 -14.01 14.01 -3.81
C LEU A 323 -14.69 15.37 -3.84
N ARG A 324 -15.12 15.91 -2.69
CA ARG A 324 -15.92 17.14 -2.65
C ARG A 324 -15.26 18.31 -3.37
N ARG A 325 -13.92 18.40 -3.35
CA ARG A 325 -13.16 19.47 -4.03
C ARG A 325 -13.05 19.31 -5.55
N TYR A 326 -13.25 18.10 -6.06
CA TYR A 326 -13.07 17.75 -7.48
C TYR A 326 -14.39 17.53 -8.20
N ASP A 327 -15.31 16.80 -7.57
CA ASP A 327 -16.64 16.51 -8.08
C ASP A 327 -17.67 16.63 -6.95
N PRO A 328 -18.19 17.86 -6.72
CA PRO A 328 -19.18 18.12 -5.69
C PRO A 328 -20.48 17.30 -5.87
N ALA A 329 -20.90 17.06 -7.12
CA ALA A 329 -22.15 16.36 -7.42
C ALA A 329 -22.03 14.87 -7.11
N ARG A 330 -20.92 14.25 -7.53
CA ARG A 330 -20.62 12.85 -7.18
C ARG A 330 -20.46 12.70 -5.67
N ALA A 331 -19.78 13.63 -5.01
CA ALA A 331 -19.65 13.64 -3.55
C ALA A 331 -21.01 13.70 -2.83
N ASP A 332 -21.96 14.50 -3.32
CA ASP A 332 -23.31 14.57 -2.72
C ASP A 332 -24.13 13.28 -2.96
N ALA A 333 -24.00 12.66 -4.14
CA ALA A 333 -24.62 11.37 -4.43
C ALA A 333 -24.07 10.24 -3.54
N LEU A 334 -22.74 10.21 -3.35
CA LEU A 334 -22.07 9.27 -2.46
C LEU A 334 -22.48 9.50 -0.99
N TRP A 335 -22.58 10.76 -0.55
CA TRP A 335 -23.06 11.08 0.79
C TRP A 335 -24.50 10.59 1.02
N ALA A 336 -25.39 10.76 0.03
CA ALA A 336 -26.75 10.25 0.12
C ALA A 336 -26.76 8.72 0.22
N SER A 337 -26.01 8.02 -0.64
CA SER A 337 -25.89 6.56 -0.60
C SER A 337 -25.35 6.05 0.73
N ALA A 338 -24.30 6.69 1.27
CA ALA A 338 -23.69 6.32 2.54
C ALA A 338 -24.70 6.38 3.70
N ARG A 339 -25.49 7.45 3.77
CA ARG A 339 -26.53 7.61 4.80
C ARG A 339 -27.65 6.60 4.65
N THR A 340 -28.07 6.30 3.41
CA THR A 340 -29.08 5.26 3.15
C THR A 340 -28.59 3.88 3.56
N ALA A 341 -27.34 3.54 3.24
CA ALA A 341 -26.72 2.29 3.67
C ALA A 341 -26.68 2.16 5.19
N TRP A 342 -26.18 3.19 5.88
CA TRP A 342 -26.18 3.26 7.35
C TRP A 342 -27.56 3.04 7.94
N GLN A 343 -28.57 3.76 7.47
CA GLN A 343 -29.94 3.64 7.97
C GLN A 343 -30.51 2.23 7.79
N ARG A 344 -30.20 1.57 6.67
CA ARG A 344 -30.65 0.19 6.39
C ARG A 344 -29.95 -0.83 7.26
N ALA A 345 -28.63 -0.69 7.44
CA ALA A 345 -27.85 -1.55 8.32
C ALA A 345 -28.32 -1.43 9.78
N GLU A 346 -28.53 -0.21 10.27
CA GLU A 346 -29.06 0.02 11.63
C GLU A 346 -30.48 -0.57 11.84
N ALA A 347 -31.28 -0.64 10.77
CA ALA A 347 -32.62 -1.23 10.82
C ALA A 347 -32.62 -2.77 10.75
N MET A 348 -31.54 -3.38 10.26
CA MET A 348 -31.37 -4.82 10.08
C MET A 348 -29.94 -5.23 10.47
N PRO A 349 -29.55 -5.11 11.77
CA PRO A 349 -28.16 -5.13 12.18
C PRO A 349 -27.49 -6.50 12.19
N ASP A 350 -28.23 -7.61 12.11
CA ASP A 350 -27.69 -8.96 12.33
C ASP A 350 -28.07 -9.93 11.20
N VAL A 351 -27.99 -9.47 9.96
CA VAL A 351 -28.10 -10.31 8.77
C VAL A 351 -26.70 -10.74 8.34
N ASP A 352 -26.31 -11.94 8.77
CA ASP A 352 -25.06 -12.60 8.38
C ASP A 352 -25.19 -13.21 6.98
N TYR A 353 -24.05 -13.33 6.29
CA TYR A 353 -24.01 -14.03 5.00
C TYR A 353 -24.14 -15.56 5.18
N ALA A 354 -25.00 -16.20 4.39
CA ALA A 354 -25.24 -17.63 4.43
C ALA A 354 -24.72 -18.34 3.17
N VAL A 355 -23.60 -19.06 3.30
CA VAL A 355 -22.88 -19.74 2.21
C VAL A 355 -23.65 -20.89 1.55
N ASP A 356 -24.73 -21.38 2.14
CA ASP A 356 -25.57 -22.44 1.55
C ASP A 356 -26.61 -21.90 0.56
N SER A 357 -26.64 -20.57 0.36
CA SER A 357 -27.66 -19.88 -0.42
C SER A 357 -27.15 -19.19 -1.69
N ASP A 358 -25.90 -19.44 -2.07
CA ASP A 358 -25.21 -18.80 -3.20
C ASP A 358 -24.82 -19.76 -4.31
N ALA A 359 -24.08 -19.24 -5.29
CA ALA A 359 -23.49 -20.04 -6.34
C ALA A 359 -22.02 -20.34 -6.01
N GLU A 360 -21.40 -21.29 -6.70
CA GLU A 360 -20.07 -21.79 -6.31
C GLU A 360 -18.91 -20.87 -6.74
N GLY A 361 -19.07 -20.10 -7.81
CA GLY A 361 -17.98 -19.45 -8.54
C GLY A 361 -17.37 -18.20 -7.91
N GLY A 362 -17.26 -18.13 -6.59
CA GLY A 362 -16.63 -17.00 -5.90
C GLY A 362 -16.44 -17.26 -4.41
N GLY A 363 -15.38 -16.68 -3.83
CA GLY A 363 -15.04 -16.83 -2.41
C GLY A 363 -16.12 -16.32 -1.44
N ASP A 364 -16.12 -16.80 -0.21
CA ASP A 364 -17.23 -16.55 0.72
C ASP A 364 -17.14 -15.24 1.49
N TYR A 365 -15.92 -14.78 1.82
CA TYR A 365 -15.69 -13.66 2.75
C TYR A 365 -16.60 -13.69 3.99
N PRO A 366 -16.65 -14.83 4.72
CA PRO A 366 -17.63 -15.02 5.77
C PRO A 366 -17.28 -14.13 6.96
N ASP A 367 -18.24 -13.30 7.33
CA ASP A 367 -18.15 -12.47 8.53
C ASP A 367 -19.50 -12.45 9.24
N THR A 368 -19.50 -12.92 10.48
CA THR A 368 -20.69 -13.00 11.35
C THR A 368 -20.58 -12.02 12.53
N LYS A 369 -19.62 -11.09 12.50
CA LYS A 369 -19.47 -10.02 13.49
C LYS A 369 -19.49 -8.71 12.75
N ASN A 370 -20.43 -7.83 13.08
CA ASN A 370 -20.57 -6.55 12.37
C ASN A 370 -20.35 -5.33 13.28
N SER A 371 -19.98 -5.54 14.55
CA SER A 371 -19.88 -4.45 15.52
C SER A 371 -18.70 -3.52 15.23
N ASP A 372 -17.61 -4.05 14.70
CA ASP A 372 -16.45 -3.33 14.22
C ASP A 372 -16.69 -2.70 12.84
N ASP A 373 -17.42 -3.36 11.93
CA ASP A 373 -17.89 -2.76 10.68
C ASP A 373 -18.79 -1.55 10.93
N ARG A 374 -19.74 -1.69 11.86
CA ARG A 374 -20.60 -0.59 12.32
C ARG A 374 -19.76 0.56 12.87
N TYR A 375 -18.74 0.25 13.68
CA TYR A 375 -17.83 1.26 14.22
C TYR A 375 -17.04 1.99 13.13
N ALA A 376 -16.44 1.25 12.19
CA ALA A 376 -15.71 1.81 11.07
C ALA A 376 -16.61 2.70 10.19
N ALA A 377 -17.82 2.24 9.87
CA ALA A 377 -18.80 3.03 9.14
C ALA A 377 -19.22 4.30 9.90
N ALA A 378 -19.47 4.20 11.21
CA ALA A 378 -19.78 5.36 12.04
C ALA A 378 -18.64 6.39 12.04
N ALA A 379 -17.38 5.94 12.08
CA ALA A 379 -16.20 6.80 12.03
C ALA A 379 -16.16 7.58 10.71
N GLU A 380 -16.27 6.91 9.56
CA GLU A 380 -16.24 7.57 8.26
C GLU A 380 -17.42 8.53 8.05
N LEU A 381 -18.63 8.15 8.51
CA LEU A 381 -19.82 9.00 8.48
C LEU A 381 -19.67 10.23 9.37
N TYR A 382 -19.10 10.08 10.58
CA TYR A 382 -18.84 11.17 11.50
C TYR A 382 -17.85 12.17 10.89
N LEU A 383 -16.69 11.71 10.42
CA LEU A 383 -15.66 12.56 9.83
C LEU A 383 -16.21 13.33 8.62
N THR A 384 -16.98 12.65 7.77
CA THR A 384 -17.60 13.24 6.58
C THR A 384 -18.69 14.26 6.96
N ALA A 385 -19.59 13.92 7.89
CA ALA A 385 -20.61 14.85 8.38
C ALA A 385 -20.00 16.09 9.04
N HIS A 386 -18.93 15.91 9.83
CA HIS A 386 -18.21 16.99 10.50
C HIS A 386 -17.60 17.97 9.48
N GLN A 387 -16.86 17.46 8.48
CA GLN A 387 -16.28 18.32 7.42
C GLN A 387 -17.35 19.06 6.59
N ARG A 388 -18.53 18.44 6.44
CA ARG A 388 -19.68 19.04 5.73
C ARG A 388 -20.51 19.98 6.59
N ALA A 389 -20.24 20.09 7.89
CA ALA A 389 -21.10 20.74 8.88
C ALA A 389 -22.56 20.24 8.83
N ASP A 390 -22.75 18.93 8.58
CA ASP A 390 -24.07 18.29 8.56
C ASP A 390 -24.58 18.06 10.00
N GLY A 391 -25.86 18.37 10.25
CA GLY A 391 -26.47 18.22 11.57
C GLY A 391 -26.49 16.79 12.12
N SER A 392 -26.27 15.77 11.27
CA SER A 392 -26.15 14.38 11.69
C SER A 392 -24.81 14.05 12.38
N ALA A 393 -23.82 14.95 12.34
CA ALA A 393 -22.47 14.70 12.88
C ALA A 393 -22.50 14.26 14.36
N ALA A 394 -23.34 14.89 15.18
CA ALA A 394 -23.47 14.53 16.60
C ALA A 394 -24.00 13.10 16.81
N GLY A 395 -24.92 12.64 15.95
CA GLY A 395 -25.45 11.28 15.99
C GLY A 395 -24.38 10.24 15.66
N TYR A 396 -23.63 10.47 14.57
CA TYR A 396 -22.52 9.59 14.20
C TYR A 396 -21.40 9.59 15.24
N ARG A 397 -21.07 10.76 15.80
CA ARG A 397 -20.12 10.85 16.91
C ARG A 397 -20.55 10.01 18.10
N SER A 398 -21.84 10.05 18.47
CA SER A 398 -22.37 9.21 19.54
C SER A 398 -22.25 7.71 19.23
N ALA A 399 -22.46 7.32 17.96
CA ALA A 399 -22.29 5.93 17.53
C ALA A 399 -20.82 5.48 17.60
N VAL A 400 -19.88 6.36 17.25
CA VAL A 400 -18.43 6.14 17.39
C VAL A 400 -18.04 6.02 18.86
N THR A 401 -18.37 7.01 19.69
CA THR A 401 -17.90 7.07 21.09
C THR A 401 -18.58 6.04 21.99
N GLY A 402 -19.78 5.59 21.61
CA GLY A 402 -20.51 4.54 22.33
C GLY A 402 -20.13 3.12 21.90
N SER A 403 -19.27 2.96 20.89
CA SER A 403 -18.83 1.65 20.42
C SER A 403 -17.86 0.98 21.40
N PRO A 404 -17.94 -0.35 21.60
CA PRO A 404 -16.91 -1.09 22.33
C PRO A 404 -15.53 -1.05 21.62
N HIS A 405 -15.50 -0.72 20.33
CA HIS A 405 -14.29 -0.60 19.52
C HIS A 405 -13.67 0.82 19.55
N TYR A 406 -14.23 1.77 20.32
CA TYR A 406 -13.79 3.16 20.31
C TYR A 406 -12.32 3.34 20.73
N GLY A 407 -11.46 3.57 19.74
CA GLY A 407 -10.02 3.68 19.91
C GLY A 407 -9.27 2.35 19.99
N GLN A 408 -9.90 1.26 19.55
CA GLN A 408 -9.24 -0.03 19.38
C GLN A 408 -8.19 0.05 18.27
N VAL A 409 -7.00 -0.49 18.55
CA VAL A 409 -5.95 -0.76 17.57
C VAL A 409 -5.47 -2.19 17.78
N ALA A 410 -5.59 -3.00 16.73
CA ALA A 410 -5.18 -4.40 16.69
C ALA A 410 -4.78 -4.77 15.25
N GLN A 411 -4.37 -6.03 15.04
CA GLN A 411 -4.33 -6.61 13.71
C GLN A 411 -5.68 -6.39 13.03
N PHE A 412 -5.66 -6.06 11.74
CA PHE A 412 -6.85 -5.79 10.97
C PHE A 412 -6.69 -6.33 9.55
N ASP A 413 -7.82 -6.64 8.94
CA ASP A 413 -7.97 -7.18 7.59
C ASP A 413 -9.38 -6.84 7.06
N TRP A 414 -9.93 -7.65 6.17
CA TRP A 414 -11.27 -7.45 5.63
C TRP A 414 -12.40 -7.78 6.61
N ALA A 415 -12.15 -8.66 7.59
CA ALA A 415 -13.13 -9.15 8.57
C ALA A 415 -13.04 -8.41 9.91
N GLU A 416 -11.84 -7.92 10.28
CA GLU A 416 -11.64 -7.18 11.53
C GLU A 416 -11.19 -5.76 11.17
N VAL A 417 -12.11 -4.80 11.18
CA VAL A 417 -11.95 -3.48 10.53
C VAL A 417 -11.96 -2.30 11.51
N ALA A 418 -12.08 -2.56 12.81
CA ALA A 418 -12.12 -1.49 13.82
C ALA A 418 -10.88 -0.58 13.77
N THR A 419 -9.70 -1.15 13.57
CA THR A 419 -8.45 -0.38 13.49
C THR A 419 -8.51 0.68 12.39
N ALA A 420 -9.12 0.38 11.23
CA ALA A 420 -9.26 1.33 10.13
C ALA A 420 -10.04 2.58 10.56
N GLY A 421 -11.18 2.40 11.25
CA GLY A 421 -11.96 3.50 11.81
C GLY A 421 -11.17 4.34 12.83
N THR A 422 -10.41 3.68 13.71
CA THR A 422 -9.55 4.39 14.69
C THR A 422 -8.44 5.20 14.00
N LEU A 423 -7.80 4.67 12.95
CA LEU A 423 -6.77 5.40 12.22
C LEU A 423 -7.35 6.62 11.49
N SER A 424 -8.55 6.51 10.90
CA SER A 424 -9.23 7.67 10.32
C SER A 424 -9.48 8.76 11.36
N LEU A 425 -9.93 8.40 12.57
CA LEU A 425 -10.15 9.37 13.68
C LEU A 425 -8.85 10.02 14.17
N LEU A 426 -7.70 9.33 14.03
CA LEU A 426 -6.38 9.85 14.40
C LEU A 426 -5.78 10.79 13.35
N THR A 427 -6.12 10.59 12.07
CA THR A 427 -5.45 11.25 10.95
C THR A 427 -6.30 12.34 10.29
N VAL A 428 -7.62 12.28 10.43
CA VAL A 428 -8.56 13.27 9.89
C VAL A 428 -9.05 14.19 10.99
N ALA A 429 -8.96 15.50 10.77
CA ALA A 429 -9.36 16.50 11.76
C ALA A 429 -10.88 16.45 12.07
N ALA A 430 -11.21 16.33 13.35
CA ALA A 430 -12.57 16.36 13.88
C ALA A 430 -12.61 16.89 15.33
N ASP A 431 -13.82 17.14 15.86
CA ASP A 431 -14.07 17.70 17.19
C ASP A 431 -14.08 16.66 18.34
N LEU A 432 -13.21 15.65 18.26
CA LEU A 432 -13.05 14.69 19.35
C LEU A 432 -12.28 15.27 20.55
N PRO A 433 -12.59 14.84 21.79
CA PRO A 433 -11.84 15.27 22.97
C PRO A 433 -10.35 14.96 22.83
N ALA A 434 -9.48 15.91 23.18
CA ALA A 434 -8.02 15.72 23.11
C ALA A 434 -7.54 14.51 23.94
N ALA A 435 -8.21 14.19 25.05
CA ALA A 435 -7.93 13.01 25.86
C ALA A 435 -8.22 11.69 25.12
N ASP A 436 -9.25 11.66 24.28
CA ASP A 436 -9.57 10.48 23.46
C ASP A 436 -8.52 10.29 22.36
N ILE A 437 -8.13 11.37 21.68
CA ILE A 437 -7.06 11.33 20.67
C ILE A 437 -5.74 10.87 21.32
N ALA A 438 -5.39 11.38 22.51
CA ALA A 438 -4.20 10.95 23.23
C ALA A 438 -4.25 9.45 23.60
N ARG A 439 -5.41 8.94 24.05
CA ARG A 439 -5.61 7.52 24.34
C ARG A 439 -5.44 6.66 23.08
N MET A 440 -6.05 7.05 21.97
CA MET A 440 -5.94 6.33 20.69
C MET A 440 -4.49 6.30 20.17
N ARG A 441 -3.76 7.42 20.28
CA ARG A 441 -2.32 7.46 19.96
C ARG A 441 -1.54 6.49 20.84
N GLY A 442 -1.85 6.43 22.13
CA GLY A 442 -1.27 5.45 23.06
C GLY A 442 -1.55 3.99 22.68
N SER A 443 -2.79 3.67 22.25
CA SER A 443 -3.13 2.34 21.74
C SER A 443 -2.35 1.99 20.47
N LEU A 444 -2.21 2.94 19.54
CA LEU A 444 -1.41 2.74 18.32
C LEU A 444 0.07 2.50 18.64
N THR A 445 0.68 3.32 19.49
CA THR A 445 2.10 3.17 19.85
C THR A 445 2.34 1.86 20.60
N ALA A 446 1.43 1.46 21.51
CA ALA A 446 1.53 0.19 22.21
C ALA A 446 1.47 -1.02 21.26
N PHE A 447 0.61 -0.97 20.24
CA PHE A 447 0.57 -2.00 19.20
C PHE A 447 1.83 -1.96 18.32
N ALA A 448 2.27 -0.78 17.90
CA ALA A 448 3.49 -0.63 17.10
C ALA A 448 4.74 -1.15 17.84
N ASP A 449 4.86 -0.87 19.15
CA ASP A 449 5.94 -1.40 19.99
C ASP A 449 5.89 -2.93 20.12
N SER A 450 4.69 -3.52 20.18
CA SER A 450 4.56 -4.99 20.20
C SER A 450 4.97 -5.61 18.87
N VAL A 451 4.65 -4.97 17.73
CA VAL A 451 5.10 -5.38 16.39
C VAL A 451 6.64 -5.32 16.28
N VAL A 452 7.27 -4.25 16.77
CA VAL A 452 8.75 -4.15 16.82
C VAL A 452 9.33 -5.25 17.70
N THR A 453 8.72 -5.51 18.86
CA THR A 453 9.14 -6.59 19.77
C THR A 453 9.05 -7.96 19.10
N THR A 454 7.99 -8.23 18.34
CA THR A 454 7.87 -9.45 17.52
C THR A 454 9.01 -9.54 16.51
N LEU A 455 9.22 -8.49 15.71
CA LEU A 455 10.28 -8.45 14.69
C LEU A 455 11.70 -8.71 15.25
N ASP A 456 11.98 -8.24 16.46
CA ASP A 456 13.25 -8.48 17.14
C ASP A 456 13.38 -9.89 17.75
N GLY A 457 12.24 -10.54 18.02
CA GLY A 457 12.15 -11.89 18.59
C GLY A 457 12.16 -13.02 17.57
N GLU A 458 11.92 -12.75 16.29
CA GLU A 458 11.90 -13.77 15.23
C GLU A 458 13.27 -14.00 14.57
N GLY A 459 13.52 -15.21 14.07
CA GLY A 459 14.77 -15.57 13.39
C GLY A 459 14.89 -14.93 12.00
N TYR A 460 13.76 -14.80 11.31
CA TYR A 460 13.58 -13.98 10.12
C TYR A 460 12.82 -12.70 10.50
N PRO A 461 12.99 -11.56 9.83
CA PRO A 461 12.35 -10.29 10.21
C PRO A 461 10.85 -10.22 9.84
N ALA A 462 10.11 -11.31 10.06
CA ALA A 462 8.66 -11.36 9.88
C ALA A 462 7.96 -10.57 11.00
N LEU A 463 6.90 -9.85 10.66
CA LEU A 463 6.06 -9.17 11.65
C LEU A 463 5.03 -10.09 12.30
N ILE A 464 5.08 -11.40 12.04
CA ILE A 464 4.17 -12.42 12.57
C ILE A 464 4.91 -13.27 13.60
N PRO A 465 4.36 -13.43 14.82
CA PRO A 465 4.97 -14.30 15.82
C PRO A 465 5.09 -15.74 15.29
N GLY A 466 6.27 -16.32 15.33
CA GLY A 466 6.54 -17.68 14.85
C GLY A 466 5.91 -18.76 15.73
N SER A 467 5.44 -18.40 16.92
CA SER A 467 4.67 -19.26 17.80
C SER A 467 3.22 -19.49 17.33
N THR A 468 2.75 -18.72 16.33
CA THR A 468 1.41 -18.85 15.77
C THR A 468 1.42 -19.50 14.38
N LYS A 469 0.24 -19.90 13.92
CA LYS A 469 0.05 -20.23 12.51
C LYS A 469 0.19 -18.99 11.64
N TYR A 470 0.53 -19.20 10.37
CA TYR A 470 0.50 -18.16 9.35
C TYR A 470 -0.82 -18.32 8.58
N PRO A 471 -1.68 -17.28 8.57
CA PRO A 471 -2.97 -17.33 7.91
C PRO A 471 -2.84 -17.25 6.39
N TRP A 472 -3.93 -17.55 5.68
CA TRP A 472 -4.05 -17.23 4.26
C TRP A 472 -3.93 -15.71 4.07
N GLY A 473 -2.99 -15.28 3.22
CA GLY A 473 -2.66 -13.86 3.07
C GLY A 473 -1.71 -13.34 4.16
N SER A 474 -0.88 -14.19 4.76
CA SER A 474 0.09 -13.79 5.80
C SER A 474 0.97 -12.60 5.42
N ASN A 475 1.35 -12.45 4.14
CA ASN A 475 2.10 -11.28 3.68
C ASN A 475 1.28 -9.98 3.81
N SER A 476 -0.03 -10.04 3.65
CA SER A 476 -0.92 -8.88 3.87
C SER A 476 -0.98 -8.47 5.34
N PHE A 477 -0.89 -9.43 6.28
CA PHE A 477 -0.80 -9.13 7.71
C PHE A 477 0.48 -8.34 8.01
N ILE A 478 1.59 -8.70 7.36
CA ILE A 478 2.85 -7.97 7.45
C ILE A 478 2.69 -6.56 6.88
N ALA A 479 2.12 -6.41 5.67
CA ALA A 479 1.91 -5.10 5.05
C ALA A 479 0.96 -4.20 5.88
N ASN A 480 -0.11 -4.74 6.46
CA ASN A 480 -1.01 -4.01 7.36
C ASN A 480 -0.32 -3.58 8.66
N ARG A 481 0.57 -4.42 9.22
CA ARG A 481 1.40 -4.04 10.38
C ARG A 481 2.40 -2.94 10.01
N MET A 482 2.99 -2.99 8.82
CA MET A 482 3.86 -1.91 8.31
C MET A 482 3.09 -0.60 8.16
N LEU A 483 1.82 -0.63 7.73
CA LEU A 483 0.95 0.55 7.70
C LEU A 483 0.78 1.17 9.10
N LEU A 484 0.58 0.34 10.12
CA LEU A 484 0.48 0.79 11.52
C LEU A 484 1.80 1.37 12.05
N LEU A 485 2.93 0.73 11.73
CA LEU A 485 4.26 1.27 12.03
C LEU A 485 4.49 2.63 11.38
N GLY A 486 4.13 2.78 10.10
CA GLY A 486 4.25 4.05 9.38
C GLY A 486 3.38 5.14 9.98
N THR A 487 2.13 4.80 10.36
CA THR A 487 1.23 5.74 11.03
C THR A 487 1.74 6.11 12.43
N ALA A 488 2.33 5.17 13.16
CA ALA A 488 2.95 5.44 14.46
C ALA A 488 4.20 6.34 14.32
N HIS A 489 5.06 6.07 13.32
CA HIS A 489 6.22 6.92 13.00
C HIS A 489 5.78 8.34 12.69
N ASP A 490 4.78 8.49 11.82
CA ASP A 490 4.17 9.77 11.49
C ASP A 490 3.70 10.53 12.73
N LEU A 491 3.03 9.85 13.67
CA LEU A 491 2.49 10.50 14.87
C LEU A 491 3.49 10.69 16.01
N THR A 492 4.70 10.13 15.94
CA THR A 492 5.67 10.15 17.06
C THR A 492 7.06 10.63 16.68
N ASP A 493 7.39 10.65 15.39
CA ASP A 493 8.75 10.77 14.85
C ASP A 493 9.74 9.70 15.37
N ASP A 494 9.24 8.59 15.94
CA ASP A 494 10.10 7.52 16.41
C ASP A 494 10.60 6.68 15.23
N VAL A 495 11.83 6.97 14.82
CA VAL A 495 12.51 6.30 13.69
C VAL A 495 12.62 4.79 13.86
N ARG A 496 12.48 4.24 15.08
CA ARG A 496 12.44 2.77 15.30
C ARG A 496 11.35 2.12 14.46
N TYR A 497 10.19 2.75 14.32
CA TYR A 497 9.09 2.21 13.53
C TYR A 497 9.42 2.19 12.04
N LEU A 498 10.04 3.26 11.51
CA LEU A 498 10.49 3.29 10.11
C LEU A 498 11.57 2.24 9.84
N LYS A 499 12.54 2.08 10.75
CA LYS A 499 13.55 1.01 10.68
C LYS A 499 12.92 -0.38 10.68
N ALA A 500 11.91 -0.60 11.52
CA ALA A 500 11.16 -1.86 11.55
C ALA A 500 10.41 -2.11 10.24
N MET A 501 9.84 -1.09 9.60
CA MET A 501 9.24 -1.25 8.26
C MET A 501 10.29 -1.66 7.21
N HIS A 502 11.48 -1.08 7.21
CA HIS A 502 12.55 -1.51 6.31
C HIS A 502 12.96 -2.96 6.55
N ARG A 503 13.12 -3.38 7.80
CA ARG A 503 13.39 -4.79 8.14
C ARG A 503 12.25 -5.73 7.74
N ALA A 504 10.99 -5.31 7.86
CA ALA A 504 9.85 -6.08 7.38
C ALA A 504 9.84 -6.20 5.85
N MET A 505 10.27 -5.17 5.13
CA MET A 505 10.46 -5.24 3.68
C MET A 505 11.59 -6.20 3.30
N ASP A 506 12.64 -6.35 4.13
CA ASP A 506 13.66 -7.38 3.91
C ASP A 506 13.05 -8.78 3.89
N TYR A 507 12.09 -9.07 4.77
CA TYR A 507 11.34 -10.33 4.75
C TYR A 507 10.61 -10.51 3.42
N LEU A 508 9.85 -9.51 2.97
CA LEU A 508 9.09 -9.60 1.71
C LEU A 508 10.01 -9.71 0.48
N MET A 509 11.24 -9.20 0.56
CA MET A 509 12.23 -9.19 -0.52
C MET A 509 13.27 -10.32 -0.45
N GLY A 510 12.98 -11.41 0.29
CA GLY A 510 13.77 -12.64 0.24
C GLY A 510 14.57 -12.99 1.50
N ASN A 511 14.58 -12.14 2.54
CA ASN A 511 15.08 -12.51 3.86
C ASN A 511 14.04 -13.32 4.65
N ASN A 512 13.67 -14.47 4.10
CA ASN A 512 12.66 -15.37 4.65
C ASN A 512 13.03 -16.83 4.43
N ALA A 513 12.28 -17.74 5.05
CA ALA A 513 12.54 -19.17 5.00
C ALA A 513 12.32 -19.80 3.60
N MET A 514 11.53 -19.16 2.74
CA MET A 514 11.30 -19.56 1.34
C MET A 514 12.34 -18.98 0.38
N ARG A 515 13.15 -18.02 0.84
CA ARG A 515 14.30 -17.49 0.11
C ARG A 515 13.89 -16.82 -1.20
N LEU A 516 12.68 -16.26 -1.17
CA LEU A 516 11.92 -15.80 -2.32
C LEU A 516 11.46 -14.39 -2.01
N SER A 517 11.63 -13.48 -2.94
CA SER A 517 10.89 -12.22 -2.88
C SER A 517 9.44 -12.49 -3.26
N TYR A 518 8.51 -12.20 -2.36
CA TYR A 518 7.08 -12.42 -2.55
C TYR A 518 6.40 -11.36 -3.43
N ILE A 519 7.18 -10.38 -3.92
CA ILE A 519 6.70 -9.30 -4.77
C ILE A 519 7.22 -9.53 -6.19
N THR A 520 6.31 -9.61 -7.14
CA THR A 520 6.65 -9.96 -8.52
C THR A 520 7.62 -8.96 -9.15
N GLY A 521 8.67 -9.46 -9.79
CA GLY A 521 9.65 -8.64 -10.52
C GLY A 521 10.68 -7.89 -9.66
N TYR A 522 10.72 -8.11 -8.34
CA TYR A 522 11.70 -7.53 -7.41
C TYR A 522 12.59 -8.59 -6.77
N GLY A 523 13.91 -8.44 -6.90
CA GLY A 523 14.90 -9.42 -6.41
C GLY A 523 15.34 -10.41 -7.50
N GLU A 524 16.48 -11.06 -7.29
CA GLU A 524 17.05 -12.07 -8.22
C GLU A 524 16.14 -13.31 -8.32
N TYR A 525 15.51 -13.67 -7.21
CA TYR A 525 14.56 -14.76 -7.07
C TYR A 525 13.22 -14.19 -6.60
N ALA A 526 12.50 -13.58 -7.53
CA ALA A 526 11.17 -13.03 -7.32
C ALA A 526 10.09 -14.03 -7.69
N GLU A 527 8.93 -13.94 -7.04
CA GLU A 527 7.72 -14.61 -7.48
C GLU A 527 7.42 -14.22 -8.94
N SER A 528 7.02 -15.21 -9.74
CA SER A 528 6.80 -15.08 -11.18
C SER A 528 5.50 -15.70 -11.66
N ASP A 529 4.76 -16.41 -10.79
CA ASP A 529 3.50 -17.04 -11.13
C ASP A 529 2.52 -16.99 -9.94
N LEU A 530 1.59 -16.03 -9.98
CA LEU A 530 0.50 -15.93 -9.00
C LEU A 530 -0.76 -16.63 -9.53
N HIS A 531 -1.63 -17.08 -8.60
CA HIS A 531 -2.92 -17.69 -8.91
C HIS A 531 -3.86 -16.63 -9.48
N ASP A 532 -3.65 -16.26 -10.74
CA ASP A 532 -4.34 -15.20 -11.45
C ASP A 532 -4.76 -15.68 -12.83
N ARG A 533 -6.08 -15.71 -13.08
CA ARG A 533 -6.64 -16.27 -14.31
C ARG A 533 -6.31 -15.48 -15.57
N LEU A 534 -5.94 -14.20 -15.46
CA LEU A 534 -5.58 -13.35 -16.59
C LEU A 534 -4.08 -13.25 -16.80
N ALA A 535 -3.30 -13.21 -15.71
CA ALA A 535 -1.86 -13.02 -15.79
C ALA A 535 -1.11 -14.33 -15.99
N TRP A 536 -1.58 -15.44 -15.41
CA TRP A 536 -0.87 -16.71 -15.50
C TRP A 536 -0.96 -17.34 -16.89
N GLY A 537 0.19 -17.65 -17.51
CA GLY A 537 0.25 -18.43 -18.75
C GLY A 537 -0.38 -17.78 -20.00
N ALA A 538 -1.03 -16.62 -19.86
CA ALA A 538 -1.78 -15.95 -20.92
C ALA A 538 -0.88 -15.24 -21.94
N TYR A 539 0.34 -14.85 -21.52
CA TYR A 539 1.24 -14.01 -22.31
C TYR A 539 2.60 -14.69 -22.56
N PRO A 540 2.68 -15.72 -23.43
CA PRO A 540 3.94 -16.41 -23.72
C PRO A 540 5.05 -15.44 -24.14
N GLY A 541 6.23 -15.56 -23.52
CA GLY A 541 7.39 -14.71 -23.82
C GLY A 541 7.30 -13.28 -23.29
N THR A 542 6.27 -12.93 -22.53
CA THR A 542 6.16 -11.64 -21.84
C THR A 542 6.49 -11.81 -20.35
N PRO A 543 7.27 -10.90 -19.72
CA PRO A 543 7.49 -10.94 -18.28
C PRO A 543 6.17 -10.79 -17.52
N TYR A 544 6.03 -11.54 -16.42
CA TYR A 544 4.88 -11.41 -15.52
C TYR A 544 4.74 -9.96 -14.99
N PRO A 545 3.51 -9.44 -14.78
CA PRO A 545 3.30 -8.12 -14.19
C PRO A 545 4.11 -7.91 -12.91
N LYS A 546 4.78 -6.75 -12.79
CA LYS A 546 5.61 -6.42 -11.62
C LYS A 546 4.82 -5.68 -10.55
N GLY A 547 5.29 -5.80 -9.31
CA GLY A 547 4.79 -5.06 -8.16
C GLY A 547 3.54 -5.66 -7.53
N TRP A 548 3.28 -6.96 -7.73
CA TRP A 548 2.13 -7.65 -7.16
C TRP A 548 2.55 -8.50 -5.96
N LEU A 549 1.78 -8.45 -4.89
CA LEU A 549 2.04 -9.20 -3.66
C LEU A 549 1.37 -10.57 -3.70
N SER A 550 2.15 -11.64 -3.49
CA SER A 550 1.58 -12.98 -3.22
C SER A 550 1.02 -13.07 -1.81
N GLY A 551 0.01 -13.92 -1.60
CA GLY A 551 -0.59 -14.18 -0.29
C GLY A 551 0.43 -14.61 0.78
N GLY A 552 1.47 -15.34 0.37
CA GLY A 552 2.56 -15.73 1.25
C GLY A 552 2.33 -17.09 1.92
N PRO A 553 3.24 -17.51 2.82
CA PRO A 553 3.14 -18.81 3.47
C PRO A 553 1.83 -18.94 4.25
N ASN A 554 1.19 -20.10 4.17
CA ASN A 554 -0.09 -20.34 4.80
C ASN A 554 -0.17 -21.77 5.33
N ASN A 555 -0.23 -21.95 6.64
CA ASN A 555 -0.46 -23.26 7.26
C ASN A 555 -1.80 -23.34 8.01
N GLU A 556 -2.74 -22.49 7.61
CA GLU A 556 -4.10 -22.42 8.09
C GLU A 556 -5.09 -22.53 6.93
N ASN A 557 -6.16 -23.31 7.08
CA ASN A 557 -7.24 -23.38 6.09
C ASN A 557 -6.78 -23.69 4.64
N ILE A 558 -5.72 -24.49 4.45
CA ILE A 558 -5.29 -24.94 3.12
C ILE A 558 -6.38 -25.84 2.52
N ASN A 559 -7.00 -25.36 1.44
CA ASN A 559 -8.05 -26.07 0.69
C ASN A 559 -7.70 -26.26 -0.79
N ASP A 560 -6.44 -26.02 -1.16
CA ASP A 560 -5.88 -26.22 -2.50
C ASP A 560 -4.93 -27.44 -2.55
N PRO A 561 -4.67 -28.01 -3.75
CA PRO A 561 -3.82 -29.18 -3.87
C PRO A 561 -2.30 -28.93 -3.89
N ALA A 562 -1.81 -27.72 -4.18
CA ALA A 562 -0.37 -27.46 -4.36
C ALA A 562 0.34 -26.82 -3.16
N THR A 563 -0.40 -26.11 -2.29
CA THR A 563 0.12 -25.51 -1.06
C THR A 563 0.52 -26.61 -0.06
N PRO A 564 1.79 -26.69 0.36
CA PRO A 564 2.26 -27.80 1.18
C PRO A 564 1.64 -27.86 2.58
N THR A 565 0.97 -28.96 2.93
CA THR A 565 0.46 -29.20 4.29
C THR A 565 1.50 -29.83 5.22
N GLY A 566 1.36 -29.65 6.54
CA GLY A 566 2.24 -30.27 7.54
C GLY A 566 3.65 -29.68 7.64
N MET A 567 3.92 -28.57 6.95
CA MET A 567 5.17 -27.83 7.00
C MET A 567 5.18 -26.81 8.15
N PRO A 568 6.35 -26.37 8.64
CA PRO A 568 6.47 -25.17 9.45
C PRO A 568 5.80 -23.97 8.78
N ALA A 569 5.22 -23.07 9.57
CA ALA A 569 4.37 -21.97 9.08
C ALA A 569 5.03 -21.13 7.97
N ALA A 570 6.27 -20.70 8.19
CA ALA A 570 7.03 -19.89 7.24
C ALA A 570 7.50 -20.65 5.98
N LYS A 571 7.25 -21.96 5.89
CA LYS A 571 7.66 -22.84 4.77
C LYS A 571 6.50 -23.47 4.01
N SER A 572 5.26 -23.15 4.37
CA SER A 572 4.06 -23.65 3.70
C SER A 572 3.71 -22.74 2.52
N TYR A 573 4.47 -22.85 1.44
CA TYR A 573 4.31 -22.04 0.23
C TYR A 573 4.60 -22.90 -1.01
N ALA A 574 3.76 -22.78 -2.04
CA ALA A 574 3.86 -23.63 -3.23
C ALA A 574 5.06 -23.25 -4.12
N GLY A 575 5.55 -24.22 -4.89
CA GLY A 575 6.70 -24.04 -5.77
C GLY A 575 6.38 -23.28 -7.06
N PRO A 576 7.38 -23.01 -7.90
CA PRO A 576 7.20 -22.40 -9.22
C PRO A 576 6.29 -23.25 -10.12
N ASP A 577 5.59 -22.60 -11.05
CA ASP A 577 4.69 -23.21 -12.03
C ASP A 577 3.50 -23.99 -11.43
N THR A 578 3.13 -23.68 -10.18
CA THR A 578 2.00 -24.32 -9.48
C THR A 578 0.81 -23.41 -9.26
N ALA A 579 0.89 -22.16 -9.72
CA ALA A 579 -0.14 -21.15 -9.48
C ALA A 579 -1.59 -21.59 -9.74
N PRO A 580 -1.93 -22.35 -10.81
CA PRO A 580 -3.32 -22.81 -11.03
C PRO A 580 -3.93 -23.57 -9.85
N ASP A 581 -3.09 -24.23 -9.07
CA ASP A 581 -3.45 -25.19 -8.02
C ASP A 581 -3.05 -24.71 -6.61
N ALA A 582 -2.56 -23.46 -6.47
CA ALA A 582 -1.87 -22.96 -5.27
C ALA A 582 -2.50 -21.70 -4.64
N TRP A 583 -3.82 -21.52 -4.71
CA TRP A 583 -4.48 -20.28 -4.24
C TRP A 583 -4.25 -19.98 -2.74
N GLY A 584 -4.09 -20.98 -1.89
CA GLY A 584 -3.81 -20.80 -0.47
C GLY A 584 -2.46 -20.15 -0.15
N SER A 585 -1.52 -20.07 -1.09
CA SER A 585 -0.22 -19.40 -0.89
C SER A 585 0.18 -18.42 -1.99
N LYS A 586 -0.25 -18.66 -3.24
CA LYS A 586 0.14 -17.89 -4.43
C LYS A 586 -0.93 -16.98 -4.99
N GLU A 587 -2.11 -16.89 -4.37
CA GLU A 587 -3.11 -15.90 -4.78
C GLU A 587 -2.59 -14.47 -4.64
N ASN A 588 -3.34 -13.54 -5.20
CA ASN A 588 -3.14 -12.11 -5.21
C ASN A 588 -4.51 -11.45 -5.12
N THR A 589 -4.64 -10.35 -4.40
CA THR A 589 -5.94 -9.70 -4.17
C THR A 589 -5.81 -8.18 -4.03
N ILE A 590 -6.92 -7.46 -4.15
CA ILE A 590 -7.00 -6.01 -3.91
C ILE A 590 -6.61 -5.64 -2.46
N ASN A 591 -6.99 -6.44 -1.47
CA ASN A 591 -6.71 -6.15 -0.05
C ASN A 591 -5.27 -6.49 0.36
N TRP A 592 -4.49 -7.15 -0.50
CA TRP A 592 -3.06 -7.38 -0.29
C TRP A 592 -2.23 -6.34 -1.05
N ASN A 593 -2.65 -5.96 -2.26
CA ASN A 593 -1.95 -4.96 -3.06
C ASN A 593 -2.22 -3.52 -2.58
N ALA A 594 -3.35 -3.23 -1.93
CA ALA A 594 -3.62 -1.91 -1.33
C ALA A 594 -2.61 -1.56 -0.22
N PRO A 595 -2.36 -2.40 0.80
CA PRO A 595 -1.32 -2.11 1.79
C PRO A 595 0.11 -2.23 1.22
N LEU A 596 0.34 -3.02 0.16
CA LEU A 596 1.63 -2.96 -0.56
C LEU A 596 1.84 -1.56 -1.17
N ALA A 597 0.86 -1.02 -1.90
CA ALA A 597 0.93 0.32 -2.46
C ALA A 597 1.16 1.36 -1.36
N TRP A 598 0.43 1.28 -0.24
CA TRP A 598 0.62 2.17 0.91
C TRP A 598 2.05 2.10 1.46
N THR A 599 2.54 0.90 1.77
CA THR A 599 3.84 0.69 2.43
C THR A 599 5.02 1.03 1.54
N ALA A 600 4.97 0.63 0.26
CA ALA A 600 6.01 0.97 -0.70
C ALA A 600 6.11 2.49 -0.92
N THR A 601 4.96 3.17 -1.03
CA THR A 601 4.91 4.64 -1.14
C THR A 601 5.45 5.31 0.12
N TYR A 602 5.08 4.80 1.30
CA TYR A 602 5.56 5.34 2.57
C TYR A 602 7.09 5.24 2.66
N LEU A 603 7.66 4.07 2.38
CA LEU A 603 9.11 3.84 2.42
C LEU A 603 9.86 4.71 1.41
N ASP A 604 9.32 4.89 0.20
CA ASP A 604 9.90 5.79 -0.80
C ASP A 604 9.93 7.24 -0.32
N ARG A 605 8.79 7.75 0.15
CA ARG A 605 8.62 9.16 0.57
C ARG A 605 9.23 9.50 1.92
N THR A 606 9.70 8.50 2.68
CA THR A 606 10.31 8.71 4.00
C THR A 606 11.73 8.15 4.10
N ALA A 607 12.33 7.71 2.99
CA ALA A 607 13.69 7.16 2.96
C ALA A 607 14.73 8.11 3.58
N ASP A 608 14.57 9.42 3.37
CA ASP A 608 15.42 10.47 3.93
C ASP A 608 15.26 10.66 5.46
N ARG A 609 14.07 10.37 6.00
CA ARG A 609 13.77 10.45 7.44
C ARG A 609 14.55 9.43 8.28
N LEU A 610 15.03 8.33 7.69
CA LEU A 610 15.92 7.39 8.38
C LEU A 610 17.19 8.05 8.93
N SER A 611 17.65 9.12 8.26
CA SER A 611 18.86 9.85 8.65
C SER A 611 18.59 11.02 9.62
N GLY A 612 17.35 11.18 10.10
CA GLY A 612 16.94 12.26 10.99
C GLY A 612 16.59 13.58 10.28
N GLY A 613 16.34 13.55 8.97
CA GLY A 613 15.79 14.70 8.24
C GLY A 613 14.37 15.05 8.73
N PRO A 614 14.00 16.34 8.82
CA PRO A 614 12.64 16.72 9.21
C PRO A 614 11.66 16.38 8.08
N GLY A 615 10.89 15.31 8.25
CA GLY A 615 9.85 14.90 7.30
C GLY A 615 8.49 15.58 7.54
N PRO A 616 7.53 15.41 6.61
CA PRO A 616 6.19 15.94 6.78
C PRO A 616 5.47 15.31 7.98
N GLN A 617 4.83 16.15 8.79
CA GLN A 617 4.08 15.77 10.00
C GLN A 617 2.61 15.49 9.67
N PRO A 618 1.91 14.54 10.34
CA PRO A 618 0.50 14.25 10.05
C PRO A 618 -0.41 15.46 10.26
N GLY A 619 -1.18 15.82 9.24
CA GLY A 619 -2.02 17.02 9.25
C GLY A 619 -1.25 18.32 9.00
N GLU A 620 0.04 18.26 8.66
CA GLU A 620 0.80 19.37 8.08
C GLU A 620 0.34 19.61 6.64
N SER A 621 0.13 20.87 6.29
CA SER A 621 -0.25 21.32 4.95
C SER A 621 0.75 22.36 4.44
N LEU A 622 0.92 22.45 3.12
CA LEU A 622 1.66 23.55 2.51
C LEU A 622 0.81 24.82 2.59
N LEU A 623 1.19 25.74 3.48
CA LEU A 623 0.43 26.93 3.83
C LEU A 623 0.68 28.12 2.89
N SER A 624 1.86 28.20 2.29
CA SER A 624 2.29 29.33 1.45
C SER A 624 1.82 29.26 -0.01
N GLN A 625 1.41 28.09 -0.50
CA GLN A 625 1.07 27.89 -1.91
C GLN A 625 -0.07 28.81 -2.37
N GLY A 626 0.17 29.56 -3.44
CA GLY A 626 -0.77 30.52 -4.03
C GLY A 626 -1.13 31.70 -3.11
N ARG A 627 -0.39 31.92 -2.02
CA ARG A 627 -0.66 33.00 -1.07
C ARG A 627 -0.05 34.33 -1.53
N PRO A 628 -0.61 35.48 -1.10
CA PRO A 628 0.00 36.78 -1.35
C PRO A 628 1.42 36.85 -0.77
N ALA A 629 2.36 37.36 -1.56
CA ALA A 629 3.75 37.55 -1.18
C ALA A 629 4.24 38.96 -1.52
N TRP A 630 5.18 39.49 -0.73
CA TRP A 630 5.84 40.76 -0.98
C TRP A 630 7.34 40.61 -0.79
N ALA A 631 8.10 41.45 -1.47
CA ALA A 631 9.54 41.49 -1.33
C ALA A 631 10.08 42.90 -1.21
N SER A 632 11.28 43.01 -0.65
CA SER A 632 12.07 44.24 -0.61
C SER A 632 12.36 44.85 -1.99
N SER A 633 12.46 44.01 -3.03
CA SER A 633 12.65 44.39 -4.41
C SER A 633 12.43 43.19 -5.35
N SER A 634 12.32 43.49 -6.64
CA SER A 634 12.45 42.52 -7.72
C SER A 634 13.53 42.99 -8.69
N GLU A 635 14.29 42.06 -9.25
CA GLU A 635 15.33 42.33 -10.26
C GLU A 635 14.73 42.99 -11.51
N ASN A 636 13.55 42.53 -11.94
CA ASN A 636 12.76 43.10 -13.03
C ASN A 636 11.28 42.72 -12.85
N SER A 637 10.40 43.19 -13.76
CA SER A 637 8.95 42.98 -13.69
C SER A 637 8.50 41.54 -13.91
N GLY A 638 9.37 40.63 -14.37
CA GLY A 638 9.07 39.21 -14.56
C GLY A 638 9.52 38.31 -13.41
N LEU A 639 10.24 38.84 -12.41
CA LEU A 639 10.80 38.07 -11.29
C LEU A 639 10.21 38.55 -9.95
N THR A 640 8.88 38.49 -9.87
CA THR A 640 8.08 38.99 -8.75
C THR A 640 7.96 37.94 -7.63
N PRO A 641 7.66 38.34 -6.38
CA PRO A 641 7.64 37.40 -5.24
C PRO A 641 6.58 36.29 -5.35
N GLU A 642 5.53 36.47 -6.14
CA GLU A 642 4.49 35.48 -6.38
C GLU A 642 5.04 34.21 -7.03
N HIS A 643 6.09 34.34 -7.86
CA HIS A 643 6.76 33.20 -8.49
C HIS A 643 7.61 32.36 -7.53
N ALA A 644 7.73 32.74 -6.25
CA ALA A 644 8.33 31.88 -5.24
C ALA A 644 7.28 31.11 -4.43
N VAL A 645 6.00 31.23 -4.76
CA VAL A 645 4.90 30.58 -4.04
C VAL A 645 3.82 30.06 -5.01
N ASP A 646 4.16 29.89 -6.29
CA ASP A 646 3.23 29.49 -7.35
C ASP A 646 3.26 27.98 -7.64
N GLY A 647 4.19 27.24 -7.01
CA GLY A 647 4.25 25.79 -7.02
C GLY A 647 4.99 25.25 -8.24
N ARG A 648 5.76 26.11 -8.92
CA ARG A 648 6.42 25.78 -10.17
C ARG A 648 7.92 25.95 -10.04
N ASP A 649 8.66 24.89 -10.32
CA ASP A 649 10.13 24.91 -10.27
C ASP A 649 10.76 25.62 -11.49
N ASP A 650 9.97 26.05 -12.48
CA ASP A 650 10.42 26.76 -13.70
C ASP A 650 10.25 28.28 -13.65
N THR A 651 9.55 28.81 -12.64
CA THR A 651 9.46 30.24 -12.33
C THR A 651 10.33 30.58 -11.12
N ARG A 652 10.56 31.87 -10.85
CA ARG A 652 11.30 32.31 -9.65
C ARG A 652 11.07 33.78 -9.29
N TRP A 653 11.21 34.08 -8.01
CA TRP A 653 11.51 35.43 -7.54
C TRP A 653 13.02 35.70 -7.60
N SER A 654 13.41 36.92 -7.94
CA SER A 654 14.79 37.41 -7.80
C SER A 654 14.78 38.85 -7.30
N SER A 655 15.64 39.16 -6.34
CA SER A 655 15.79 40.51 -5.79
C SER A 655 16.82 41.35 -6.54
N ALA A 656 16.85 42.65 -6.25
CA ALA A 656 17.94 43.53 -6.69
C ALA A 656 19.31 43.07 -6.14
N PHE A 657 20.37 43.43 -6.86
CA PHE A 657 21.72 42.90 -6.61
C PHE A 657 22.44 43.62 -5.47
N ARG A 658 21.86 43.54 -4.28
CA ARG A 658 22.41 44.06 -3.02
C ARG A 658 21.98 43.17 -1.85
N ASP A 659 22.67 43.31 -0.73
CA ASP A 659 22.38 42.56 0.48
C ASP A 659 21.09 43.05 1.18
N HIS A 660 20.69 42.39 2.27
CA HIS A 660 19.51 42.71 3.07
C HIS A 660 18.19 42.74 2.27
N GLN A 661 18.04 41.78 1.33
CA GLN A 661 16.78 41.58 0.62
C GLN A 661 15.93 40.56 1.36
N TRP A 662 14.62 40.75 1.31
CA TRP A 662 13.65 39.87 1.94
C TRP A 662 12.48 39.57 1.02
N ILE A 663 11.86 38.42 1.27
CA ILE A 663 10.55 37.99 0.78
C ILE A 663 9.69 37.57 1.97
N THR A 664 8.41 37.90 1.92
CA THR A 664 7.41 37.64 2.95
C THR A 664 6.18 37.02 2.30
N VAL A 665 5.59 36.01 2.94
CA VAL A 665 4.29 35.43 2.56
C VAL A 665 3.24 35.64 3.66
N ASP A 666 2.00 35.97 3.27
CA ASP A 666 0.83 36.03 4.17
C ASP A 666 0.04 34.71 4.10
N LEU A 667 0.03 33.95 5.19
CA LEU A 667 -0.66 32.67 5.29
C LEU A 667 -2.19 32.80 5.40
N GLY A 668 -2.71 34.03 5.48
CA GLY A 668 -4.14 34.37 5.60
C GLY A 668 -4.68 34.35 7.03
N SER A 669 -4.11 33.52 7.91
CA SER A 669 -4.40 33.46 9.34
C SER A 669 -3.15 33.07 10.13
N SER A 670 -3.17 33.26 11.45
CA SER A 670 -2.08 32.76 12.30
C SER A 670 -2.09 31.22 12.28
N ARG A 671 -0.93 30.60 12.02
CA ARG A 671 -0.73 29.15 11.84
C ARG A 671 0.41 28.65 12.69
N THR A 672 0.34 27.40 13.12
CA THR A 672 1.47 26.73 13.78
C THR A 672 2.38 26.17 12.70
N LEU A 673 3.63 26.62 12.68
CA LEU A 673 4.62 26.29 11.66
C LEU A 673 5.51 25.14 12.13
N SER A 674 5.83 24.24 11.20
CA SER A 674 6.63 23.03 11.47
C SER A 674 7.88 22.93 10.58
N ARG A 675 7.82 23.39 9.33
CA ARG A 675 8.97 23.33 8.42
C ARG A 675 8.90 24.40 7.33
N LEU A 676 10.05 24.73 6.75
CA LEU A 676 10.15 25.43 5.48
C LEU A 676 10.97 24.62 4.46
N THR A 677 10.59 24.69 3.18
CA THR A 677 11.48 24.32 2.07
C THR A 677 11.87 25.59 1.32
N LEU A 678 13.16 25.85 1.19
CA LEU A 678 13.73 26.90 0.35
C LEU A 678 14.35 26.24 -0.88
N LYS A 679 13.76 26.41 -2.06
CA LYS A 679 14.37 26.00 -3.33
C LYS A 679 15.08 27.19 -3.95
N TRP A 680 16.37 27.30 -3.70
CA TRP A 680 17.19 28.37 -4.24
C TRP A 680 17.49 28.17 -5.72
N GLU A 681 17.66 29.25 -6.46
CA GLU A 681 18.40 29.22 -7.73
C GLU A 681 19.92 29.20 -7.45
N ALA A 682 20.78 29.15 -8.47
CA ALA A 682 22.22 29.32 -8.29
C ALA A 682 22.58 30.62 -7.56
N ALA A 683 21.76 31.67 -7.67
CA ALA A 683 21.86 32.90 -6.88
C ALA A 683 21.05 32.79 -5.57
N TYR A 684 21.75 32.67 -4.43
CA TYR A 684 21.14 32.42 -3.12
C TYR A 684 21.71 33.31 -2.00
N ALA A 685 21.07 33.30 -0.83
CA ALA A 685 21.58 33.98 0.36
C ALA A 685 22.52 33.06 1.15
N ARG A 686 23.80 33.44 1.30
CA ARG A 686 24.76 32.73 2.16
C ARG A 686 24.43 32.90 3.64
N SER A 687 23.98 34.10 4.04
CA SER A 687 23.48 34.35 5.39
C SER A 687 22.04 34.85 5.32
N PHE A 688 21.15 34.25 6.11
CA PHE A 688 19.75 34.64 6.18
C PHE A 688 19.13 34.29 7.53
N THR A 689 17.96 34.88 7.78
CA THR A 689 17.08 34.53 8.89
C THR A 689 15.65 34.34 8.44
N VAL A 690 14.97 33.36 9.03
CA VAL A 690 13.52 33.16 8.89
C VAL A 690 12.85 33.76 10.11
N GLN A 691 11.84 34.58 9.89
CA GLN A 691 11.09 35.28 10.92
C GLN A 691 9.60 35.06 10.74
N VAL A 692 8.86 35.06 11.84
CA VAL A 692 7.40 35.00 11.86
C VAL A 692 6.82 36.18 12.64
N SER A 693 5.70 36.73 12.17
CA SER A 693 4.96 37.79 12.84
C SER A 693 3.45 37.60 12.72
N ASP A 694 2.69 38.18 13.65
CA ASP A 694 1.23 38.34 13.53
C ASP A 694 0.85 39.64 12.82
N ASP A 695 1.80 40.58 12.67
CA ASP A 695 1.63 41.87 11.99
C ASP A 695 2.44 41.94 10.67
N PRO A 696 1.89 42.55 9.60
CA PRO A 696 2.58 42.64 8.30
C PRO A 696 3.81 43.54 8.32
N GLY A 697 3.95 44.41 9.33
CA GLY A 697 5.10 45.30 9.50
C GLY A 697 6.32 44.62 10.12
N PHE A 698 6.18 43.38 10.62
CA PHE A 698 7.20 42.65 11.37
C PHE A 698 7.73 43.42 12.60
N GLY A 699 6.90 44.28 13.21
CA GLY A 699 7.26 45.03 14.42
C GLY A 699 7.42 44.14 15.65
N THR A 700 6.76 42.98 15.65
CA THR A 700 6.80 41.96 16.72
C THR A 700 7.43 40.63 16.27
N ALA A 701 8.29 40.69 15.26
CA ALA A 701 8.84 39.49 14.63
C ALA A 701 9.64 38.60 15.60
N ARG A 702 9.39 37.30 15.53
CA ARG A 702 10.15 36.25 16.21
C ARG A 702 11.04 35.54 15.19
N GLU A 703 12.29 35.30 15.55
CA GLU A 703 13.20 34.52 14.71
C GLU A 703 12.93 33.03 14.89
N LEU A 704 12.76 32.32 13.78
CA LEU A 704 12.56 30.86 13.75
C LEU A 704 13.82 30.11 13.37
N TYR A 705 14.68 30.72 12.57
CA TYR A 705 15.91 30.11 12.07
C TYR A 705 16.92 31.18 11.65
N ALA A 706 18.21 30.90 11.82
CA ALA A 706 19.30 31.75 11.35
C ALA A 706 20.49 30.94 10.86
N THR A 707 21.16 31.41 9.80
CA THR A 707 22.42 30.85 9.33
C THR A 707 23.35 31.92 8.75
N THR A 708 24.65 31.65 8.77
CA THR A 708 25.70 32.49 8.16
C THR A 708 26.44 31.77 7.02
N SER A 709 26.13 30.50 6.78
CA SER A 709 26.89 29.61 5.89
C SER A 709 25.98 28.66 5.11
N SER A 710 24.88 29.17 4.56
CA SER A 710 24.03 28.41 3.64
C SER A 710 24.80 27.94 2.41
N THR A 711 24.43 26.76 1.91
CA THR A 711 24.99 26.13 0.71
C THR A 711 24.14 26.35 -0.55
N GLY A 712 22.97 26.99 -0.43
CA GLY A 712 22.01 27.10 -1.55
C GLY A 712 21.30 25.76 -1.81
N GLY A 713 20.83 25.55 -3.06
CA GLY A 713 20.11 24.34 -3.48
C GLY A 713 18.70 24.22 -2.89
N THR A 714 18.23 23.00 -2.66
CA THR A 714 16.98 22.77 -1.90
C THR A 714 17.32 22.57 -0.43
N GLN A 715 16.83 23.44 0.44
CA GLN A 715 17.04 23.36 1.88
C GLN A 715 15.73 23.15 2.61
N GLN A 716 15.67 22.14 3.47
CA GLN A 716 14.56 21.94 4.38
C GLN A 716 14.97 22.38 5.79
N LEU A 717 14.17 23.26 6.39
CA LEU A 717 14.45 23.88 7.68
C LEU A 717 13.34 23.52 8.65
N ALA A 718 13.66 22.73 9.68
CA ALA A 718 12.75 22.53 10.80
C ALA A 718 12.59 23.86 11.54
N VAL A 719 11.34 24.26 11.83
CA VAL A 719 11.04 25.46 12.61
C VAL A 719 9.93 25.18 13.60
N THR A 720 9.93 25.95 14.69
CA THR A 720 8.85 25.89 15.67
C THR A 720 8.40 27.31 15.97
N GLY A 721 7.14 27.61 15.68
CA GLY A 721 6.57 28.92 16.00
C GLY A 721 5.15 29.09 15.48
N GLN A 722 4.52 30.19 15.86
CA GLN A 722 3.18 30.54 15.42
C GLN A 722 3.16 31.96 14.84
N GLY A 723 2.42 32.16 13.76
CA GLY A 723 2.08 33.48 13.25
C GLY A 723 1.47 33.45 11.86
N ARG A 724 1.12 34.63 11.35
CA ARG A 724 0.45 34.80 10.05
C ARG A 724 1.40 35.12 8.91
N TYR A 725 2.43 35.92 9.17
CA TYR A 725 3.38 36.37 8.16
C TYR A 725 4.73 35.71 8.38
N VAL A 726 5.31 35.15 7.32
CA VAL A 726 6.60 34.49 7.38
C VAL A 726 7.55 35.18 6.41
N ARG A 727 8.71 35.63 6.91
CA ARG A 727 9.71 36.37 6.16
C ARG A 727 11.03 35.62 6.13
N LEU A 728 11.60 35.50 4.95
CA LEU A 728 13.00 35.18 4.74
C LEU A 728 13.76 36.48 4.52
N LEU A 729 14.67 36.83 5.42
CA LEU A 729 15.57 37.98 5.32
C LEU A 729 16.97 37.50 4.97
N GLY A 730 17.37 37.63 3.71
CA GLY A 730 18.73 37.36 3.26
C GLY A 730 19.67 38.52 3.59
N ARG A 731 20.58 38.29 4.53
CA ARG A 731 21.53 39.28 5.04
C ARG A 731 22.73 39.45 4.11
N VAL A 732 23.29 38.36 3.60
CA VAL A 732 24.48 38.37 2.73
C VAL A 732 24.27 37.42 1.55
N ARG A 733 24.49 37.92 0.34
CA ARG A 733 24.40 37.12 -0.90
C ARG A 733 25.61 36.21 -1.08
N ALA A 734 25.39 35.04 -1.67
CA ALA A 734 26.46 34.09 -1.97
C ALA A 734 27.17 34.40 -3.29
N THR A 735 26.50 35.10 -4.21
CA THR A 735 26.98 35.42 -5.55
C THR A 735 26.88 36.95 -5.81
N PRO A 736 27.47 37.46 -6.91
CA PRO A 736 27.27 38.85 -7.32
C PRO A 736 25.82 39.20 -7.72
N TYR A 737 24.99 38.21 -8.02
CA TYR A 737 23.58 38.34 -8.40
C TYR A 737 22.67 38.50 -7.18
N GLY A 738 21.37 38.72 -7.40
CA GLY A 738 20.36 38.86 -6.34
C GLY A 738 20.16 37.60 -5.50
N ILE A 739 19.32 37.69 -4.48
CA ILE A 739 18.75 36.52 -3.81
C ILE A 739 17.58 36.02 -4.64
N SER A 740 17.58 34.74 -5.01
CA SER A 740 16.55 34.15 -5.87
C SER A 740 16.05 32.80 -5.36
N LEU A 741 14.74 32.60 -5.44
CA LEU A 741 14.05 31.38 -5.03
C LEU A 741 13.11 30.94 -6.14
N HIS A 742 13.22 29.67 -6.52
CA HIS A 742 12.16 28.98 -7.24
C HIS A 742 10.94 28.81 -6.35
N GLU A 743 11.13 28.39 -5.09
CA GLU A 743 10.03 28.14 -4.17
C GLU A 743 10.38 28.50 -2.71
N PHE A 744 9.44 29.13 -2.02
CA PHE A 744 9.42 29.50 -0.60
C PHE A 744 8.23 28.82 0.07
N GLN A 745 8.43 27.57 0.45
CA GLN A 745 7.37 26.71 0.96
C GLN A 745 7.34 26.75 2.47
N VAL A 746 6.19 27.10 3.05
CA VAL A 746 5.96 27.14 4.50
C VAL A 746 4.92 26.10 4.85
N TYR A 747 5.26 25.20 5.76
CA TYR A 747 4.41 24.08 6.17
C TYR A 747 3.95 24.23 7.62
N GLY A 748 2.72 23.77 7.89
CA GLY A 748 2.14 23.85 9.22
C GLY A 748 0.67 23.43 9.30
N ARG A 749 0.03 23.72 10.43
CA ARG A 749 -1.38 23.41 10.75
C ARG A 749 -2.19 24.67 11.03
#